data_AF-A0A9W8JRX8-F1
#
_entry.id   AF-A0A9W8JRX8-F1
#
_cell.length_a   1.000
_cell.length_b   1.000
_cell.length_c   1.000
_cell.angle_alpha   90.00
_cell.angle_beta   90.00
_cell.angle_gamma   90.00
#
_symmetry.space_group_name_H-M   'P 1'
#
loop_
_entity.id
_entity.type
_entity.pdbx_description
1 polymer ?
#
loop_
_entity_poly.entity_id
_entity_poly.type
_entity_poly.pdbx_seq_one_letter_code
_entity_poly.pdbx_strand_id
1 'polypeptide(L)'
;MAWNADSNVLAVWIEGDDGDVVQFWTTGNYHWYLKHEITAPSSSSEPGRFTSLNWHPELALHLILTTSTHTVQRVYSWDTFVSPSRPPDDSGAVAVFDGPSILLTPFRSQNVPPPMSSFQLSVSPEPSSSWFCPTSTTPIYAAFAAEDDTLGILWEYGYVELWSLSIKLLPGPGKIMAPSKVWAGPIGTETGVRFRQLDVKSVGSTHVVTAIGFRQEKSRDVLSTVAISEGSVSQSGSMELPYRNSRLLTPSVLNTYQAPSGEIYDCECFEAADIDKKWPYTAGADSEEQEIATPVARFPEFCVCVHKIEVPTPYAELTASPPVYVGLAKSGKLYVSRSDDETRIVSSNATSFAIASGFVIFTATTHEVIFAPIVSLPKLFEQAEGAAKEVTADWPVRKAERGSRIVVAVPSSMSLVLQMPRGNLETINPRPLVMEVVKQDLDTGSYRKAFFACRKHRIDLNVIVDHNPEKFLGDIPSFVDQIPEVDHLNLMLTLIGRGPHPQAFIARLCNAFRDELEKRDLTKYVHSILTAHVVKTPPDHEAGLALLLRLRDSDPDIVEEAVKYIIFLDPREYLPFLRELRALDKYYQRFRIDDHLKRHESALRNLSLAGHERFEEAVTYVERHRLHAIALGIWRGTELYEEVLNSYGDYLYERREFRQAAAVFMEAKRINKAMMAHEKALEWQELFDLAMLDDDTDEDDIVAMGYRIAEELASKKRYGEAARVLLDYSKDIREAVIALLQGNLFSEARRIIRLNVIPELLEEVIHPASLESRAQIAEDIGEMREQIRKQVSRIRELRVKKVEEPDAFYGLEDNAALHNVDVMTDVSMPATAFTRYTVAPTTASRSSRRTSRSKRKMERKVGSGRKGTVDEEEYLLRSVSKLVDRFLTTQGEARNLLPHLFQFTEKHREEGLALQREVGEFEIELKAAVEEIWARPENEESEVAVPEGWAARIAETEKAKLVNPLDKVPKPDAGQGKDWRINLYDMK
;
A
#
# COMPACT_ATOMS: atom_id res chain seq x y z
N MET A 1 7.71 -59.05 30.76
CA MET A 1 7.85 -57.74 30.07
C MET A 1 6.81 -57.65 28.97
N ALA A 2 6.25 -56.47 28.70
CA ALA A 2 5.28 -56.27 27.63
C ALA A 2 5.40 -54.87 27.04
N TRP A 3 5.41 -54.78 25.70
CA TRP A 3 5.29 -53.51 24.99
C TRP A 3 3.82 -53.11 24.87
N ASN A 4 3.58 -51.80 24.93
CA ASN A 4 2.28 -51.26 24.61
C ASN A 4 2.02 -51.23 23.09
N ALA A 5 0.77 -50.94 22.69
CA ALA A 5 0.33 -51.09 21.30
C ALA A 5 1.09 -50.22 20.27
N ASP A 6 1.63 -49.06 20.68
CA ASP A 6 2.38 -48.14 19.81
C ASP A 6 3.90 -48.24 19.99
N SER A 7 4.39 -49.20 20.79
CA SER A 7 5.81 -49.45 21.08
C SER A 7 6.56 -48.28 21.74
N ASN A 8 5.86 -47.32 22.35
CA ASN A 8 6.48 -46.19 23.06
C ASN A 8 6.81 -46.48 24.53
N VAL A 9 6.15 -47.48 25.14
CA VAL A 9 6.31 -47.83 26.56
C VAL A 9 6.56 -49.32 26.71
N LEU A 10 7.66 -49.66 27.39
CA LEU A 10 7.99 -51.01 27.81
C LEU A 10 7.63 -51.18 29.29
N ALA A 11 6.71 -52.10 29.59
CA ALA A 11 6.40 -52.50 30.95
C ALA A 11 7.29 -53.70 31.37
N VAL A 12 7.99 -53.56 32.48
CA VAL A 12 8.81 -54.62 33.08
C VAL A 12 8.20 -55.00 34.43
N TRP A 13 7.68 -56.22 34.53
CA TRP A 13 7.20 -56.80 35.80
C TRP A 13 8.36 -57.49 36.49
N ILE A 14 8.64 -57.06 37.72
CA ILE A 14 9.67 -57.57 38.62
C ILE A 14 8.95 -58.18 39.83
N GLU A 15 9.23 -59.46 40.10
CA GLU A 15 8.77 -60.15 41.31
C GLU A 15 9.84 -59.98 42.40
N GLY A 16 9.49 -59.35 43.51
CA GLY A 16 10.38 -59.14 44.65
C GLY A 16 9.94 -59.90 45.90
N ASP A 17 10.81 -59.99 46.90
CA ASP A 17 10.46 -60.55 48.21
C ASP A 17 9.44 -59.66 48.94
N ASP A 18 9.55 -58.34 48.78
CA ASP A 18 8.68 -57.32 49.39
C ASP A 18 7.40 -57.02 48.57
N GLY A 19 7.19 -57.73 47.46
CA GLY A 19 6.06 -57.56 46.55
C GLY A 19 6.45 -57.32 45.10
N ASP A 20 5.47 -57.41 44.21
CA ASP A 20 5.68 -57.20 42.78
C ASP A 20 5.63 -55.72 42.40
N VAL A 21 6.51 -55.34 41.48
CA VAL A 21 6.58 -53.99 40.90
C VAL A 21 6.52 -54.07 39.38
N VAL A 22 5.76 -53.17 38.77
CA VAL A 22 5.72 -52.97 37.32
C VAL A 22 6.32 -51.61 37.00
N GLN A 23 7.43 -51.61 36.28
CA GLN A 23 8.15 -50.42 35.86
C GLN A 23 7.80 -50.04 34.41
N PHE A 24 7.67 -48.74 34.15
CA PHE A 24 7.49 -48.20 32.80
C PHE A 24 8.77 -47.55 32.30
N TRP A 25 9.32 -48.15 31.26
CA TRP A 25 10.50 -47.71 30.57
C TRP A 25 10.12 -47.10 29.22
N THR A 26 10.70 -45.93 28.94
CA THR A 26 10.50 -45.22 27.66
C THR A 26 11.87 -44.92 27.06
N THR A 27 11.96 -44.87 25.73
CA THR A 27 13.23 -44.60 25.04
C THR A 27 13.15 -43.30 24.25
N GLY A 28 14.18 -42.47 24.36
CA GLY A 28 14.33 -41.24 23.58
C GLY A 28 15.81 -40.89 23.42
N ASN A 29 16.24 -40.51 22.22
CA ASN A 29 17.66 -40.28 21.90
C ASN A 29 18.59 -41.43 22.34
N TYR A 30 18.13 -42.69 22.17
CA TYR A 30 18.81 -43.91 22.61
C TYR A 30 19.08 -44.03 24.12
N HIS A 31 18.46 -43.17 24.94
CA HIS A 31 18.47 -43.27 26.40
C HIS A 31 17.16 -43.83 26.91
N TRP A 32 17.24 -44.72 27.90
CA TRP A 32 16.08 -45.31 28.56
C TRP A 32 15.76 -44.52 29.83
N TYR A 33 14.51 -44.06 29.93
CA TYR A 33 14.01 -43.35 31.10
C TYR A 33 13.02 -44.23 31.85
N LEU A 34 13.22 -44.37 33.17
CA LEU A 34 12.22 -44.93 34.06
C LEU A 34 11.20 -43.84 34.41
N LYS A 35 9.99 -43.93 33.87
CA LYS A 35 8.96 -42.88 34.01
C LYS A 35 7.95 -43.12 35.13
N HIS A 36 7.72 -44.37 35.48
CA HIS A 36 6.67 -44.73 36.44
C HIS A 36 6.93 -46.11 37.02
N GLU A 37 6.46 -46.32 38.24
CA GLU A 37 6.48 -47.60 38.93
C GLU A 37 5.10 -47.85 39.55
N ILE A 38 4.62 -49.09 39.44
CA ILE A 38 3.34 -49.53 39.99
C ILE A 38 3.60 -50.69 40.92
N THR A 39 3.20 -50.56 42.18
CA THR A 39 3.34 -51.61 43.18
C THR A 39 2.06 -52.43 43.26
N ALA A 40 2.19 -53.74 43.43
CA ALA A 40 1.04 -54.60 43.63
C ALA A 40 0.30 -54.22 44.92
N PRO A 41 -1.05 -54.08 44.89
CA PRO A 41 -1.81 -53.89 46.11
C PRO A 41 -1.61 -55.10 47.05
N SER A 42 -1.28 -54.83 48.30
CA SER A 42 -1.28 -55.83 49.37
C SER A 42 -2.54 -55.65 50.22
N SER A 43 -3.19 -56.78 50.55
CA SER A 43 -4.41 -56.83 51.36
C SER A 43 -4.21 -57.52 52.71
N SER A 44 -3.00 -57.98 53.02
CA SER A 44 -2.64 -58.77 54.21
C SER A 44 -1.19 -58.48 54.62
N SER A 45 -0.65 -59.15 55.64
CA SER A 45 0.79 -59.10 55.96
C SER A 45 1.68 -59.77 54.91
N GLU A 46 1.12 -60.24 53.79
CA GLU A 46 1.85 -60.87 52.69
C GLU A 46 2.22 -59.84 51.61
N PRO A 47 3.33 -60.05 50.90
CA PRO A 47 3.73 -59.20 49.78
C PRO A 47 2.67 -59.22 48.66
N GLY A 48 2.34 -58.05 48.12
CA GLY A 48 1.37 -57.93 47.03
C GLY A 48 1.88 -58.62 45.75
N ARG A 49 1.00 -59.35 45.05
CA ARG A 49 1.35 -60.08 43.81
C ARG A 49 0.42 -59.75 42.66
N PHE A 50 0.99 -59.54 41.48
CA PHE A 50 0.25 -59.49 40.23
C PHE A 50 0.03 -60.91 39.70
N THR A 51 -1.08 -61.14 39.01
CA THR A 51 -1.41 -62.40 38.33
C THR A 51 -1.37 -62.25 36.82
N SER A 52 -1.57 -61.04 36.29
CA SER A 52 -1.38 -60.73 34.88
C SER A 52 -1.07 -59.25 34.64
N LEU A 53 -0.38 -58.98 33.53
CA LEU A 53 -0.08 -57.66 33.00
C LEU A 53 -0.42 -57.66 31.51
N ASN A 54 -1.44 -56.90 31.12
CA ASN A 54 -1.90 -56.82 29.74
C ASN A 54 -2.14 -55.36 29.32
N TRP A 55 -1.42 -54.92 28.29
CA TRP A 55 -1.77 -53.69 27.58
C TRP A 55 -3.03 -53.91 26.74
N HIS A 56 -3.85 -52.87 26.63
CA HIS A 56 -4.98 -52.91 25.71
C HIS A 56 -4.46 -52.98 24.26
N PRO A 57 -5.05 -53.82 23.38
CA PRO A 57 -4.53 -54.05 22.02
C PRO A 57 -4.58 -52.81 21.12
N GLU A 58 -5.61 -51.96 21.26
CA GLU A 58 -5.77 -50.74 20.45
C GLU A 58 -5.39 -49.44 21.19
N LEU A 59 -5.79 -49.30 22.46
CA LEU A 59 -5.55 -48.11 23.27
C LEU A 59 -4.18 -48.18 23.96
N ALA A 60 -3.14 -47.65 23.31
CA ALA A 60 -1.74 -47.81 23.71
C ALA A 60 -1.37 -47.40 25.15
N LEU A 61 -2.14 -46.55 25.83
CA LEU A 61 -1.88 -46.11 27.20
C LEU A 61 -2.89 -46.66 28.23
N HIS A 62 -3.59 -47.75 27.88
CA HIS A 62 -4.51 -48.45 28.78
C HIS A 62 -3.87 -49.76 29.23
N LEU A 63 -3.65 -49.89 30.54
CA LEU A 63 -3.07 -51.08 31.16
C LEU A 63 -4.11 -51.77 32.05
N ILE A 64 -4.18 -53.10 31.93
CA ILE A 64 -4.96 -53.96 32.81
C ILE A 64 -3.98 -54.82 33.61
N LEU A 65 -4.04 -54.68 34.93
CA LEU A 65 -3.31 -55.49 35.90
C LEU A 65 -4.32 -56.30 36.70
N THR A 66 -4.04 -57.57 36.94
CA THR A 66 -4.85 -58.39 37.85
C THR A 66 -4.01 -58.81 39.04
N THR A 67 -4.65 -58.99 40.17
CA THR A 67 -4.11 -59.63 41.37
C THR A 67 -4.99 -60.82 41.73
N SER A 68 -4.74 -61.49 42.86
CA SER A 68 -5.64 -62.54 43.35
C SER A 68 -7.02 -62.01 43.77
N THR A 69 -7.13 -60.72 44.10
CA THR A 69 -8.32 -60.12 44.73
C THR A 69 -8.93 -58.98 43.91
N HIS A 70 -8.15 -58.30 43.08
CA HIS A 70 -8.58 -57.09 42.36
C HIS A 70 -8.15 -57.10 40.89
N THR A 71 -8.98 -56.51 40.04
CA THR A 71 -8.63 -56.08 38.68
C THR A 71 -8.43 -54.58 38.69
N VAL A 72 -7.25 -54.13 38.25
CA VAL A 72 -6.83 -52.72 38.23
C VAL A 72 -6.69 -52.28 36.78
N GLN A 73 -7.53 -51.34 36.36
CA GLN A 73 -7.40 -50.67 35.08
C GLN A 73 -6.77 -49.29 35.30
N ARG A 74 -5.65 -49.01 34.61
CA ARG A 74 -4.99 -47.70 34.62
C ARG A 74 -4.97 -47.11 33.22
N VAL A 75 -5.26 -45.81 33.14
CA VAL A 75 -5.27 -45.04 31.89
C VAL A 75 -4.26 -43.91 32.03
N TYR A 76 -3.30 -43.86 31.12
CA TYR A 76 -2.23 -42.87 31.13
C TYR A 76 -2.38 -41.83 30.02
N SER A 77 -1.64 -40.74 30.19
CA SER A 77 -1.43 -39.69 29.19
C SER A 77 -0.05 -39.09 29.37
N TRP A 78 0.55 -38.62 28.28
CA TRP A 78 1.79 -37.85 28.35
C TRP A 78 1.53 -36.47 28.96
N ASP A 79 2.41 -36.06 29.85
CA ASP A 79 2.41 -34.74 30.48
C ASP A 79 3.82 -34.14 30.42
N THR A 80 3.93 -32.82 30.40
CA THR A 80 5.22 -32.12 30.40
C THR A 80 5.22 -31.12 31.55
N PHE A 81 6.05 -31.40 32.56
CA PHE A 81 6.14 -30.56 33.75
C PHE A 81 6.96 -29.31 33.43
N VAL A 82 6.28 -28.18 33.29
CA VAL A 82 6.89 -26.90 32.91
C VAL A 82 6.60 -25.84 33.95
N SER A 83 7.55 -24.93 34.15
CA SER A 83 7.37 -23.78 35.02
C SER A 83 6.41 -22.77 34.37
N PRO A 84 5.34 -22.36 35.08
CA PRO A 84 4.36 -21.38 34.61
C PRO A 84 4.72 -19.94 34.96
N SER A 85 5.92 -19.72 35.51
CA SER A 85 6.48 -18.39 35.81
C SER A 85 6.26 -17.38 34.67
N ARG A 86 5.78 -16.17 35.02
CA ARG A 86 5.50 -15.09 34.08
C ARG A 86 6.71 -14.14 33.99
N PRO A 87 6.91 -13.44 32.86
CA PRO A 87 7.94 -12.40 32.77
C PRO A 87 7.74 -11.32 33.85
N PRO A 88 8.82 -10.80 34.46
CA PRO A 88 10.23 -10.95 34.06
C PRO A 88 10.94 -12.19 34.60
N ASP A 89 10.30 -12.99 35.46
CA ASP A 89 10.91 -14.09 36.21
C ASP A 89 10.74 -15.46 35.54
N ASP A 90 10.25 -15.48 34.30
CA ASP A 90 9.99 -16.71 33.54
C ASP A 90 11.27 -17.53 33.30
N SER A 91 11.43 -18.66 33.97
CA SER A 91 12.64 -19.50 33.84
C SER A 91 12.58 -20.45 32.64
N GLY A 92 11.36 -20.82 32.21
CA GLY A 92 11.15 -21.86 31.21
C GLY A 92 11.69 -23.23 31.68
N ALA A 93 11.71 -23.49 32.98
CA ALA A 93 12.20 -24.73 33.54
C ALA A 93 11.30 -25.92 33.19
N VAL A 94 11.91 -27.03 32.81
CA VAL A 94 11.23 -28.28 32.50
C VAL A 94 11.82 -29.39 33.36
N ALA A 95 10.95 -30.20 33.96
CA ALA A 95 11.32 -31.36 34.75
C ALA A 95 10.99 -32.67 34.02
N VAL A 96 11.96 -33.58 33.97
CA VAL A 96 11.82 -34.90 33.34
C VAL A 96 12.26 -35.97 34.33
N PHE A 97 11.40 -36.96 34.58
CA PHE A 97 11.73 -38.08 35.47
C PHE A 97 12.61 -39.13 34.78
N ASP A 98 13.60 -39.60 35.52
CA ASP A 98 14.42 -40.77 35.24
C ASP A 98 14.64 -41.55 36.55
N GLY A 99 13.61 -42.31 36.94
CA GLY A 99 13.53 -42.99 38.23
C GLY A 99 13.56 -41.98 39.39
N PRO A 100 14.44 -42.15 40.39
CA PRO A 100 14.58 -41.19 41.51
C PRO A 100 15.34 -39.91 41.12
N SER A 101 15.79 -39.77 39.87
CA SER A 101 16.46 -38.56 39.39
C SER A 101 15.52 -37.70 38.57
N ILE A 102 15.47 -36.40 38.91
CA ILE A 102 14.71 -35.39 38.19
C ILE A 102 15.68 -34.54 37.39
N LEU A 103 15.58 -34.66 36.07
CA LEU A 103 16.37 -33.91 35.11
C LEU A 103 15.72 -32.54 34.91
N LEU A 104 16.43 -31.47 35.27
CA LEU A 104 15.95 -30.09 35.22
C LEU A 104 16.71 -29.29 34.16
N THR A 105 15.97 -28.63 33.28
CA THR A 105 16.54 -27.75 32.23
C THR A 105 15.77 -26.43 32.15
N PRO A 106 16.33 -25.30 32.59
CA PRO A 106 15.77 -23.95 32.41
C PRO A 106 16.10 -23.41 31.02
N PHE A 107 15.14 -23.52 30.09
CA PHE A 107 15.35 -23.19 28.68
C PHE A 107 15.61 -21.71 28.39
N ARG A 108 15.29 -20.80 29.30
CA ARG A 108 15.69 -19.39 29.19
C ARG A 108 17.21 -19.22 29.23
N SER A 109 17.87 -19.98 30.09
CA SER A 109 19.29 -19.82 30.39
C SER A 109 20.16 -20.80 29.61
N GLN A 110 19.72 -22.05 29.46
CA GLN A 110 20.47 -23.11 28.78
C GLN A 110 19.55 -24.02 27.97
N ASN A 111 19.92 -24.25 26.70
CA ASN A 111 19.21 -25.17 25.82
C ASN A 111 19.95 -26.52 25.75
N VAL A 112 19.86 -27.30 26.83
CA VAL A 112 20.55 -28.61 26.94
C VAL A 112 19.68 -29.69 26.27
N PRO A 113 20.22 -30.45 25.29
CA PRO A 113 19.44 -31.47 24.59
C PRO A 113 19.30 -32.76 25.44
N PRO A 114 18.16 -33.46 25.38
CA PRO A 114 18.00 -34.77 26.02
C PRO A 114 18.99 -35.79 25.41
N PRO A 115 19.55 -36.73 26.19
CA PRO A 115 19.21 -37.05 27.57
C PRO A 115 19.90 -36.18 28.64
N MET A 116 20.76 -35.25 28.24
CA MET A 116 21.44 -34.37 29.18
C MET A 116 20.47 -33.35 29.79
N SER A 117 20.80 -32.86 30.97
CA SER A 117 20.07 -31.79 31.66
C SER A 117 21.02 -30.75 32.23
N SER A 118 20.50 -29.56 32.55
CA SER A 118 21.28 -28.52 33.23
C SER A 118 21.62 -28.89 34.67
N PHE A 119 20.74 -29.65 35.32
CA PHE A 119 20.93 -30.18 36.66
C PHE A 119 20.17 -31.50 36.82
N GLN A 120 20.69 -32.38 37.68
CA GLN A 120 20.03 -33.63 38.06
C GLN A 120 19.77 -33.59 39.56
N LEU A 121 18.50 -33.48 39.93
CA LEU A 121 18.05 -33.50 41.31
C LEU A 121 17.73 -34.94 41.71
N SER A 122 18.56 -35.52 42.57
CA SER A 122 18.27 -36.83 43.15
C SER A 122 17.32 -36.67 44.32
N VAL A 123 16.16 -37.31 44.22
CA VAL A 123 15.18 -37.36 45.30
C VAL A 123 15.17 -38.72 45.95
N SER A 124 15.10 -38.72 47.27
CA SER A 124 14.97 -39.93 48.07
C SER A 124 14.01 -39.64 49.21
N PRO A 125 12.83 -40.28 49.24
CA PRO A 125 11.94 -40.15 50.38
C PRO A 125 12.66 -40.64 51.65
N GLU A 126 12.50 -39.93 52.76
CA GLU A 126 13.16 -40.29 54.02
C GLU A 126 12.44 -41.48 54.66
N PRO A 127 13.14 -42.59 55.00
CA PRO A 127 12.52 -43.78 55.59
C PRO A 127 12.15 -43.60 57.08
N SER A 128 12.03 -42.37 57.57
CA SER A 128 12.04 -42.03 59.01
C SER A 128 10.67 -42.04 59.70
N SER A 129 9.58 -42.39 59.02
CA SER A 129 8.25 -42.46 59.65
C SER A 129 7.71 -43.89 59.71
N SER A 130 7.19 -44.27 60.88
CA SER A 130 6.54 -45.56 61.19
C SER A 130 5.27 -45.84 60.38
N TRP A 131 4.97 -45.03 59.37
CA TRP A 131 3.73 -45.04 58.60
C TRP A 131 3.86 -45.80 57.27
N PHE A 132 5.08 -46.06 56.74
CA PHE A 132 5.23 -46.50 55.36
C PHE A 132 6.47 -47.37 55.09
N CYS A 133 6.31 -48.35 54.19
CA CYS A 133 7.42 -49.03 53.52
C CYS A 133 7.47 -48.52 52.06
N PRO A 134 8.55 -47.86 51.60
CA PRO A 134 8.63 -47.37 50.23
C PRO A 134 8.80 -48.56 49.26
N THR A 135 7.69 -49.10 48.76
CA THR A 135 7.71 -50.14 47.71
C THR A 135 7.97 -49.57 46.31
N SER A 136 7.86 -48.24 46.13
CA SER A 136 8.21 -47.51 44.91
C SER A 136 9.11 -46.32 45.25
N THR A 137 10.21 -46.19 44.51
CA THR A 137 11.19 -45.11 44.70
C THR A 137 10.98 -43.95 43.74
N THR A 138 10.26 -44.21 42.64
CA THR A 138 10.05 -43.25 41.56
C THR A 138 8.87 -42.30 41.86
N PRO A 139 9.08 -40.96 41.76
CA PRO A 139 8.00 -39.99 41.82
C PRO A 139 6.96 -40.21 40.72
N ILE A 140 5.73 -39.77 40.95
CA ILE A 140 4.62 -39.94 40.01
C ILE A 140 4.18 -38.64 39.33
N TYR A 141 4.43 -37.49 39.95
CA TYR A 141 4.04 -36.19 39.40
C TYR A 141 4.93 -35.07 39.95
N ALA A 142 5.11 -34.01 39.16
CA ALA A 142 5.81 -32.79 39.57
C ALA A 142 4.99 -31.56 39.16
N ALA A 143 5.01 -30.52 39.98
CA ALA A 143 4.37 -29.25 39.67
C ALA A 143 5.27 -28.09 40.09
N PHE A 144 5.36 -27.08 39.23
CA PHE A 144 6.05 -25.83 39.53
C PHE A 144 5.04 -24.80 40.02
N ALA A 145 5.43 -24.00 41.00
CA ALA A 145 4.69 -22.81 41.38
C ALA A 145 4.76 -21.74 40.27
N ALA A 146 3.78 -20.83 40.24
CA ALA A 146 3.71 -19.78 39.22
C ALA A 146 4.39 -18.49 39.65
N GLU A 147 4.44 -18.24 40.95
CA GLU A 147 4.96 -17.01 41.54
C GLU A 147 6.47 -17.09 41.80
N ASP A 148 7.03 -18.29 41.97
CA ASP A 148 8.44 -18.51 42.28
C ASP A 148 9.02 -19.80 41.63
N ASP A 149 10.30 -20.05 41.87
CA ASP A 149 11.02 -21.24 41.37
C ASP A 149 10.80 -22.50 42.24
N THR A 150 9.67 -22.60 42.95
CA THR A 150 9.38 -23.76 43.80
C THR A 150 8.88 -24.94 42.97
N LEU A 151 9.44 -26.12 43.22
CA LEU A 151 9.09 -27.39 42.60
C LEU A 151 8.55 -28.35 43.67
N GLY A 152 7.32 -28.81 43.49
CA GLY A 152 6.73 -29.88 44.27
C GLY A 152 6.80 -31.22 43.53
N ILE A 153 7.09 -32.28 44.28
CA ILE A 153 7.27 -33.64 43.77
C ILE A 153 6.42 -34.57 44.62
N LEU A 154 5.62 -35.44 43.99
CA LEU A 154 4.66 -36.32 44.65
C LEU A 154 4.99 -37.79 44.37
N TRP A 155 4.80 -38.63 45.39
CA TRP A 155 4.80 -40.08 45.30
C TRP A 155 3.37 -40.64 45.49
N GLU A 156 3.09 -41.83 44.93
CA GLU A 156 1.73 -42.42 44.93
C GLU A 156 1.14 -42.61 46.32
N TYR A 157 1.98 -42.88 47.32
CA TYR A 157 1.58 -43.06 48.71
C TYR A 157 1.39 -41.75 49.49
N GLY A 158 1.47 -40.60 48.80
CA GLY A 158 1.17 -39.29 49.40
C GLY A 158 2.34 -38.61 50.10
N TYR A 159 3.58 -39.06 49.90
CA TYR A 159 4.73 -38.25 50.30
C TYR A 159 5.00 -37.16 49.27
N VAL A 160 5.33 -35.96 49.75
CA VAL A 160 5.62 -34.80 48.93
C VAL A 160 6.92 -34.17 49.38
N GLU A 161 7.73 -33.74 48.42
CA GLU A 161 8.88 -32.86 48.65
C GLU A 161 8.69 -31.53 47.93
N LEU A 162 8.95 -30.44 48.63
CA LEU A 162 9.04 -29.08 48.08
C LEU A 162 10.50 -28.64 48.02
N TRP A 163 10.90 -28.13 46.86
CA TRP A 163 12.26 -27.68 46.58
C TRP A 163 12.22 -26.25 46.03
N SER A 164 13.04 -25.36 46.59
CA SER A 164 13.32 -24.07 45.98
C SER A 164 14.51 -24.24 45.05
N LEU A 165 14.32 -24.02 43.74
CA LEU A 165 15.38 -24.30 42.75
C LEU A 165 16.44 -23.19 42.66
N SER A 166 16.08 -21.96 43.03
CA SER A 166 16.95 -20.77 42.94
C SER A 166 17.62 -20.66 41.56
N ILE A 167 16.80 -20.53 40.50
CA ILE A 167 17.28 -20.59 39.12
C ILE A 167 17.90 -19.25 38.72
N LYS A 168 19.09 -19.31 38.13
CA LYS A 168 19.74 -18.12 37.60
C LYS A 168 19.20 -17.81 36.19
N LEU A 169 18.41 -16.74 36.09
CA LEU A 169 17.77 -16.30 34.85
C LEU A 169 18.72 -15.58 33.86
N LEU A 170 19.80 -14.98 34.37
CA LEU A 170 20.76 -14.24 33.54
C LEU A 170 22.06 -15.02 33.32
N PRO A 171 22.62 -15.00 32.09
CA PRO A 171 23.88 -15.66 31.79
C PRO A 171 25.03 -14.99 32.56
N GLY A 172 25.85 -15.80 33.24
CA GLY A 172 27.05 -15.34 33.95
C GLY A 172 27.75 -16.48 34.68
N PRO A 173 29.00 -16.29 35.14
CA PRO A 173 29.77 -17.36 35.81
C PRO A 173 29.06 -17.88 37.08
N GLY A 174 29.15 -19.17 37.35
CA GLY A 174 28.54 -19.84 38.51
C GLY A 174 27.64 -21.03 38.16
N LYS A 175 27.06 -21.68 39.18
CA LYS A 175 26.07 -22.76 39.00
C LYS A 175 24.76 -22.16 38.47
N ILE A 176 24.08 -22.91 37.60
CA ILE A 176 22.83 -22.47 36.95
C ILE A 176 21.63 -22.49 37.89
N MET A 177 21.63 -23.41 38.85
CA MET A 177 20.63 -23.53 39.90
C MET A 177 21.28 -24.10 41.17
N ALA A 178 20.65 -23.85 42.31
CA ALA A 178 21.12 -24.29 43.61
C ALA A 178 19.92 -24.79 44.43
N PRO A 179 19.38 -25.98 44.11
CA PRO A 179 18.16 -26.46 44.73
C PRO A 179 18.35 -26.73 46.22
N SER A 180 17.41 -26.27 47.03
CA SER A 180 17.32 -26.53 48.46
C SER A 180 15.94 -27.05 48.85
N LYS A 181 15.88 -28.09 49.67
CA LYS A 181 14.63 -28.67 50.17
C LYS A 181 13.97 -27.67 51.14
N VAL A 182 12.75 -27.26 50.84
CA VAL A 182 11.93 -26.33 51.65
C VAL A 182 11.12 -27.11 52.68
N TRP A 183 10.51 -28.22 52.26
CA TRP A 183 9.70 -29.07 53.12
C TRP A 183 9.62 -30.48 52.54
N ALA A 184 9.43 -31.47 53.40
CA ALA A 184 9.04 -32.81 52.98
C ALA A 184 8.14 -33.47 54.03
N GLY A 185 7.13 -34.19 53.58
CA GLY A 185 6.20 -34.87 54.46
C GLY A 185 4.98 -35.45 53.73
N PRO A 186 4.08 -36.12 54.46
CA PRO A 186 2.85 -36.66 53.89
C PRO A 186 1.82 -35.55 53.60
N ILE A 187 1.12 -35.68 52.47
CA ILE A 187 -0.02 -34.84 52.09
C ILE A 187 -1.33 -35.50 52.57
N GLY A 188 -1.82 -35.03 53.72
CA GLY A 188 -3.02 -35.57 54.38
C GLY A 188 -2.72 -36.56 55.52
N THR A 189 -3.73 -36.80 56.35
CA THR A 189 -3.66 -37.70 57.53
C THR A 189 -4.31 -39.06 57.28
N GLU A 190 -4.76 -39.33 56.06
CA GLU A 190 -5.67 -40.42 55.74
C GLU A 190 -4.93 -41.59 55.10
N THR A 191 -5.03 -42.77 55.72
CA THR A 191 -4.48 -44.02 55.18
C THR A 191 -5.35 -44.56 54.05
N GLY A 192 -4.75 -45.17 53.02
CA GLY A 192 -5.49 -45.86 51.95
C GLY A 192 -5.89 -45.00 50.74
N VAL A 193 -5.37 -43.78 50.63
CA VAL A 193 -5.50 -42.93 49.44
C VAL A 193 -4.27 -43.12 48.54
N ARG A 194 -4.49 -43.34 47.24
CA ARG A 194 -3.42 -43.35 46.22
C ARG A 194 -3.44 -42.05 45.42
N PHE A 195 -2.44 -41.22 45.63
CA PHE A 195 -2.31 -39.93 44.97
C PHE A 195 -1.79 -40.08 43.54
N ARG A 196 -2.13 -39.12 42.67
CA ARG A 196 -1.80 -39.18 41.23
C ARG A 196 -1.33 -37.87 40.62
N GLN A 197 -1.69 -36.72 41.21
CA GLN A 197 -1.34 -35.40 40.71
C GLN A 197 -1.24 -34.42 41.87
N LEU A 198 -0.35 -33.44 41.76
CA LEU A 198 -0.26 -32.30 42.67
C LEU A 198 -0.34 -30.98 41.91
N ASP A 199 -0.66 -29.92 42.63
CA ASP A 199 -0.47 -28.52 42.24
C ASP A 199 0.19 -27.76 43.40
N VAL A 200 0.98 -26.73 43.09
CA VAL A 200 1.71 -25.92 44.07
C VAL A 200 1.46 -24.45 43.80
N LYS A 201 1.12 -23.70 44.84
CA LYS A 201 1.04 -22.24 44.80
C LYS A 201 1.88 -21.63 45.91
N SER A 202 2.65 -20.62 45.55
CA SER A 202 3.53 -19.92 46.48
C SER A 202 3.02 -18.49 46.66
N VAL A 203 2.73 -18.10 47.90
CA VAL A 203 2.33 -16.74 48.25
C VAL A 203 3.27 -16.22 49.32
N GLY A 204 4.27 -15.44 48.91
CA GLY A 204 5.33 -14.98 49.80
C GLY A 204 6.16 -16.15 50.34
N SER A 205 6.18 -16.34 51.66
CA SER A 205 6.87 -17.46 52.33
C SER A 205 5.96 -18.67 52.61
N THR A 206 4.70 -18.60 52.21
CA THR A 206 3.72 -19.67 52.42
C THR A 206 3.50 -20.42 51.12
N HIS A 207 3.65 -21.75 51.16
CA HIS A 207 3.37 -22.62 50.03
C HIS A 207 2.13 -23.45 50.35
N VAL A 208 1.15 -23.48 49.44
CA VAL A 208 0.02 -24.41 49.56
C VAL A 208 0.12 -25.47 48.47
N VAL A 209 0.07 -26.72 48.91
CA VAL A 209 0.17 -27.90 48.06
C VAL A 209 -1.17 -28.60 48.09
N THR A 210 -1.72 -28.86 46.91
CA THR A 210 -2.97 -29.60 46.76
C THR A 210 -2.68 -30.85 45.94
N ALA A 211 -3.02 -32.02 46.48
CA ALA A 211 -2.89 -33.29 45.77
C ALA A 211 -4.25 -33.98 45.64
N ILE A 212 -4.46 -34.59 44.49
CA ILE A 212 -5.65 -35.41 44.23
C ILE A 212 -5.27 -36.90 44.24
N GLY A 213 -6.08 -37.70 44.93
CA GLY A 213 -5.91 -39.13 45.03
C GLY A 213 -7.23 -39.88 44.96
N PHE A 214 -7.14 -41.20 44.88
CA PHE A 214 -8.29 -42.10 44.87
C PHE A 214 -8.35 -42.86 46.20
N ARG A 215 -9.50 -42.80 46.88
CA ARG A 215 -9.76 -43.56 48.10
C ARG A 215 -10.49 -44.85 47.75
N GLN A 216 -9.85 -45.98 48.04
CA GLN A 216 -10.36 -47.30 47.66
C GLN A 216 -11.65 -47.68 48.42
N GLU A 217 -11.75 -47.39 49.71
CA GLU A 217 -12.87 -47.80 50.58
C GLU A 217 -14.21 -47.20 50.16
N LYS A 218 -14.22 -45.90 49.83
CA LYS A 218 -15.44 -45.16 49.44
C LYS A 218 -15.61 -45.03 47.92
N SER A 219 -14.65 -45.52 47.14
CA SER A 219 -14.61 -45.40 45.68
C SER A 219 -14.81 -43.96 45.16
N ARG A 220 -14.28 -42.97 45.88
CA ARG A 220 -14.33 -41.53 45.53
C ARG A 220 -12.93 -40.96 45.45
N ASP A 221 -12.80 -39.90 44.65
CA ASP A 221 -11.56 -39.10 44.67
C ASP A 221 -11.54 -38.18 45.88
N VAL A 222 -10.33 -37.86 46.32
CA VAL A 222 -10.08 -37.03 47.49
C VAL A 222 -9.06 -35.97 47.11
N LEU A 223 -9.38 -34.72 47.45
CA LEU A 223 -8.48 -33.58 47.37
C LEU A 223 -7.88 -33.34 48.75
N SER A 224 -6.56 -33.46 48.90
CA SER A 224 -5.87 -33.17 50.15
C SER A 224 -4.98 -31.94 49.97
N THR A 225 -5.14 -30.96 50.85
CA THR A 225 -4.45 -29.67 50.78
C THR A 225 -3.67 -29.43 52.07
N VAL A 226 -2.43 -28.96 51.92
CA VAL A 226 -1.55 -28.61 53.04
C VAL A 226 -0.95 -27.23 52.78
N ALA A 227 -1.09 -26.33 53.74
CA ALA A 227 -0.41 -25.04 53.76
C ALA A 227 0.83 -25.13 54.64
N ILE A 228 1.95 -24.66 54.10
CA ILE A 228 3.29 -24.76 54.69
C ILE A 228 3.83 -23.34 54.85
N SER A 229 4.16 -22.96 56.08
CA SER A 229 4.80 -21.68 56.39
C SER A 229 6.04 -21.94 57.25
N GLU A 230 7.14 -21.26 56.91
CA GLU A 230 8.44 -21.40 57.61
C GLU A 230 8.94 -22.85 57.72
N GLY A 231 8.63 -23.70 56.73
CA GLY A 231 9.06 -25.10 56.70
C GLY A 231 8.25 -26.04 57.62
N SER A 232 7.14 -25.57 58.18
CA SER A 232 6.21 -26.37 58.98
C SER A 232 4.79 -26.31 58.42
N VAL A 233 4.01 -27.37 58.66
CA VAL A 233 2.60 -27.41 58.24
C VAL A 233 1.79 -26.49 59.15
N SER A 234 1.20 -25.43 58.59
CA SER A 234 0.33 -24.50 59.34
C SER A 234 -1.13 -24.95 59.33
N GLN A 235 -1.62 -25.47 58.20
CA GLN A 235 -2.97 -26.00 58.04
C GLN A 235 -2.96 -27.20 57.09
N SER A 236 -3.89 -28.12 57.31
CA SER A 236 -4.13 -29.25 56.42
C SER A 236 -5.61 -29.60 56.41
N GLY A 237 -6.13 -30.04 55.27
CA GLY A 237 -7.46 -30.65 55.21
C GLY A 237 -7.68 -31.48 53.96
N SER A 238 -8.83 -32.13 53.91
CA SER A 238 -9.17 -33.11 52.88
C SER A 238 -10.64 -32.95 52.49
N MET A 239 -10.96 -33.15 51.22
CA MET A 239 -12.31 -33.03 50.66
C MET A 239 -12.61 -34.19 49.71
N GLU A 240 -13.73 -34.87 49.91
CA GLU A 240 -14.20 -35.92 49.00
C GLU A 240 -14.90 -35.31 47.80
N LEU A 241 -14.50 -35.73 46.60
CA LEU A 241 -15.11 -35.31 45.35
C LEU A 241 -16.27 -36.25 44.97
N PRO A 242 -17.33 -35.73 44.32
CA PRO A 242 -18.50 -36.53 43.93
C PRO A 242 -18.19 -37.53 42.80
N TYR A 243 -17.12 -37.30 42.03
CA TYR A 243 -16.73 -38.11 40.88
C TYR A 243 -15.42 -38.87 41.15
N ARG A 244 -15.21 -39.95 40.37
CA ARG A 244 -13.96 -40.72 40.31
C ARG A 244 -13.24 -40.45 39.00
N ASN A 245 -11.91 -40.36 39.01
CA ASN A 245 -11.04 -40.00 37.89
C ASN A 245 -11.07 -38.50 37.53
N SER A 246 -11.29 -37.63 38.50
CA SER A 246 -11.14 -36.18 38.35
C SER A 246 -9.66 -35.79 38.15
N ARG A 247 -9.40 -34.62 37.58
CA ARG A 247 -8.03 -34.11 37.32
C ARG A 247 -7.91 -32.64 37.70
N LEU A 248 -6.81 -32.26 38.34
CA LEU A 248 -6.53 -30.86 38.69
C LEU A 248 -6.14 -30.07 37.44
N LEU A 249 -6.55 -28.80 37.40
CA LEU A 249 -6.19 -27.88 36.33
C LEU A 249 -4.76 -27.35 36.54
N THR A 250 -3.90 -27.78 35.62
CA THR A 250 -2.55 -27.31 35.29
C THR A 250 -2.43 -25.89 34.71
N PRO A 251 -1.45 -25.04 35.03
CA PRO A 251 -0.91 -24.66 36.33
C PRO A 251 -1.71 -23.47 36.91
N SER A 252 -1.54 -23.16 38.19
CA SER A 252 -2.00 -21.88 38.78
C SER A 252 -3.48 -21.78 39.15
N VAL A 253 -4.24 -22.89 39.19
CA VAL A 253 -5.63 -22.86 39.66
C VAL A 253 -5.87 -23.88 40.79
N LEU A 254 -5.28 -23.62 41.96
CA LEU A 254 -6.13 -23.16 43.05
C LEU A 254 -7.40 -23.97 43.32
N ASN A 255 -7.37 -25.30 43.40
CA ASN A 255 -8.58 -26.11 43.69
C ASN A 255 -9.63 -26.16 42.58
N THR A 256 -9.26 -25.91 41.32
CA THR A 256 -10.15 -26.20 40.18
C THR A 256 -9.85 -27.60 39.65
N TYR A 257 -10.89 -28.39 39.46
CA TYR A 257 -10.77 -29.74 38.90
C TYR A 257 -11.76 -29.98 37.77
N GLN A 258 -11.37 -30.86 36.86
CA GLN A 258 -12.22 -31.38 35.81
C GLN A 258 -12.76 -32.76 36.22
N ALA A 259 -14.08 -32.93 36.15
CA ALA A 259 -14.75 -34.22 36.30
C ALA A 259 -14.63 -35.06 35.01
N PRO A 260 -14.82 -36.40 35.09
CA PRO A 260 -14.69 -37.29 33.93
C PRO A 260 -15.63 -36.97 32.76
N SER A 261 -16.78 -36.37 33.07
CA SER A 261 -17.81 -35.87 32.13
C SER A 261 -17.35 -34.65 31.33
N GLY A 262 -16.28 -33.97 31.75
CA GLY A 262 -15.77 -32.75 31.14
C GLY A 262 -16.16 -31.45 31.85
N GLU A 263 -17.01 -31.54 32.87
CA GLU A 263 -17.41 -30.42 33.75
C GLU A 263 -16.22 -29.92 34.58
N ILE A 264 -16.08 -28.61 34.72
CA ILE A 264 -15.04 -27.93 35.50
C ILE A 264 -15.70 -27.35 36.74
N TYR A 265 -15.13 -27.62 37.90
CA TYR A 265 -15.60 -27.11 39.19
C TYR A 265 -14.49 -26.30 39.84
N ASP A 266 -14.83 -25.11 40.32
CA ASP A 266 -13.94 -24.28 41.13
C ASP A 266 -14.28 -24.50 42.61
N CYS A 267 -13.31 -24.95 43.41
CA CYS A 267 -13.53 -25.14 44.84
C CYS A 267 -13.08 -23.87 45.55
N GLU A 268 -14.01 -22.94 45.83
CA GLU A 268 -13.78 -21.66 46.52
C GLU A 268 -13.27 -21.79 47.98
N CYS A 269 -12.84 -22.97 48.41
CA CYS A 269 -12.68 -23.32 49.81
C CYS A 269 -11.38 -22.82 50.47
N PHE A 270 -10.36 -22.38 49.70
CA PHE A 270 -8.99 -22.21 50.21
C PHE A 270 -8.24 -20.95 49.70
N GLU A 271 -8.83 -19.76 49.86
CA GLU A 271 -8.05 -18.53 49.72
C GLU A 271 -7.16 -18.29 50.95
N ALA A 272 -5.86 -18.03 50.71
CA ALA A 272 -4.89 -17.73 51.77
C ALA A 272 -5.21 -16.45 52.59
N ALA A 273 -6.18 -15.64 52.15
CA ALA A 273 -6.62 -14.43 52.85
C ALA A 273 -7.80 -14.66 53.81
N ASP A 274 -8.47 -15.81 53.72
CA ASP A 274 -9.67 -16.15 54.51
C ASP A 274 -9.38 -17.27 55.53
N ILE A 275 -8.17 -17.25 56.13
CA ILE A 275 -7.65 -18.22 57.11
C ILE A 275 -8.57 -18.41 58.33
N ASP A 276 -9.44 -17.43 58.63
CA ASP A 276 -10.37 -17.41 59.77
C ASP A 276 -11.83 -17.79 59.42
N LYS A 277 -12.20 -17.94 58.14
CA LYS A 277 -13.54 -18.42 57.77
C LYS A 277 -13.56 -19.94 57.76
N LYS A 278 -14.52 -20.50 58.48
CA LYS A 278 -14.79 -21.94 58.65
C LYS A 278 -14.55 -22.71 57.34
N TRP A 279 -13.50 -23.54 57.34
CA TRP A 279 -13.23 -24.57 56.34
C TRP A 279 -14.53 -25.30 55.97
N PRO A 280 -14.96 -25.35 54.69
CA PRO A 280 -16.14 -26.12 54.35
C PRO A 280 -15.81 -27.59 54.61
N TYR A 281 -16.66 -28.25 55.40
CA TYR A 281 -16.60 -29.68 55.75
C TYR A 281 -15.66 -30.11 56.88
N THR A 282 -15.83 -29.53 58.07
CA THR A 282 -15.94 -30.40 59.26
C THR A 282 -17.41 -30.78 59.43
N ALA A 283 -17.89 -31.76 58.66
CA ALA A 283 -19.14 -32.41 59.01
C ALA A 283 -18.80 -33.51 60.03
N GLY A 284 -19.38 -33.39 61.23
CA GLY A 284 -19.68 -34.59 62.00
C GLY A 284 -20.41 -35.59 61.10
N ALA A 285 -20.24 -36.87 61.41
CA ALA A 285 -20.97 -37.96 60.79
C ALA A 285 -22.47 -37.59 60.62
N ASP A 286 -23.05 -38.00 59.50
CA ASP A 286 -24.50 -38.12 59.27
C ASP A 286 -25.25 -36.91 58.65
N SER A 287 -24.81 -36.42 57.48
CA SER A 287 -25.70 -35.67 56.57
C SER A 287 -25.51 -36.10 55.10
N GLU A 288 -26.49 -36.83 54.56
CA GLU A 288 -26.47 -37.50 53.24
C GLU A 288 -26.70 -36.58 52.02
N GLU A 289 -26.86 -35.27 52.19
CA GLU A 289 -27.09 -34.34 51.08
C GLU A 289 -25.92 -33.34 50.95
N GLN A 290 -24.90 -33.74 50.17
CA GLN A 290 -23.89 -32.80 49.65
C GLN A 290 -24.54 -31.99 48.52
N GLU A 291 -24.77 -30.69 48.72
CA GLU A 291 -25.07 -29.77 47.61
C GLU A 291 -23.94 -29.84 46.58
N ILE A 292 -24.23 -30.36 45.38
CA ILE A 292 -23.28 -30.47 44.29
C ILE A 292 -23.03 -29.05 43.78
N ALA A 293 -21.80 -28.54 43.97
CA ALA A 293 -21.38 -27.25 43.43
C ALA A 293 -21.67 -27.18 41.93
N THR A 294 -22.14 -26.05 41.42
CA THR A 294 -22.44 -25.88 39.98
C THR A 294 -21.15 -25.79 39.16
N PRO A 295 -21.07 -26.41 37.98
CA PRO A 295 -19.89 -26.32 37.12
C PRO A 295 -19.68 -24.89 36.61
N VAL A 296 -18.43 -24.43 36.62
CA VAL A 296 -18.03 -23.10 36.12
C VAL A 296 -17.84 -23.09 34.60
N ALA A 297 -17.59 -24.25 33.99
CA ALA A 297 -17.44 -24.46 32.56
C ALA A 297 -17.55 -25.96 32.23
N ARG A 298 -17.77 -26.32 30.96
CA ARG A 298 -17.83 -27.73 30.55
C ARG A 298 -17.25 -27.95 29.17
N PHE A 299 -16.39 -28.96 29.06
CA PHE A 299 -15.97 -29.49 27.77
C PHE A 299 -16.85 -30.68 27.35
N PRO A 300 -17.17 -30.83 26.04
CA PRO A 300 -17.94 -31.98 25.53
C PRO A 300 -17.28 -33.34 25.76
N GLU A 301 -15.98 -33.36 26.03
CA GLU A 301 -15.22 -34.56 26.36
C GLU A 301 -14.08 -34.23 27.33
N PHE A 302 -13.55 -35.25 28.01
CA PHE A 302 -12.47 -35.10 28.97
C PHE A 302 -11.18 -34.58 28.32
N CYS A 303 -10.65 -33.48 28.87
CA CYS A 303 -9.44 -32.83 28.38
C CYS A 303 -8.26 -33.20 29.27
N VAL A 304 -7.14 -33.62 28.67
CA VAL A 304 -5.96 -34.06 29.44
C VAL A 304 -5.18 -32.86 29.96
N CYS A 305 -5.12 -31.81 29.15
CA CYS A 305 -4.42 -30.57 29.47
C CYS A 305 -5.44 -29.44 29.37
N VAL A 306 -5.68 -28.76 30.49
CA VAL A 306 -6.64 -27.66 30.60
C VAL A 306 -5.94 -26.52 31.31
N HIS A 307 -6.07 -25.30 30.78
CA HIS A 307 -5.53 -24.09 31.40
C HIS A 307 -6.64 -23.04 31.53
N LYS A 308 -6.64 -22.29 32.63
CA LYS A 308 -7.51 -21.12 32.85
C LYS A 308 -6.78 -19.88 32.32
N ILE A 309 -7.46 -19.08 31.51
CA ILE A 309 -6.94 -17.86 30.91
C ILE A 309 -7.80 -16.68 31.34
N GLU A 310 -7.15 -15.64 31.84
CA GLU A 310 -7.77 -14.32 32.03
C GLU A 310 -7.64 -13.54 30.74
N VAL A 311 -8.76 -13.06 30.19
CA VAL A 311 -8.76 -12.28 28.95
C VAL A 311 -8.50 -10.81 29.29
N PRO A 312 -7.43 -10.20 28.77
CA PRO A 312 -7.18 -8.78 28.98
C PRO A 312 -8.27 -7.94 28.29
N THR A 313 -9.01 -7.12 29.04
CA THR A 313 -9.98 -6.17 28.50
C THR A 313 -9.28 -4.87 28.07
N PRO A 314 -9.45 -4.40 26.82
CA PRO A 314 -8.88 -3.12 26.40
C PRO A 314 -9.70 -1.96 26.99
N TYR A 315 -9.15 -1.27 28.01
CA TYR A 315 -9.63 0.00 28.61
C TYR A 315 -11.02 0.02 29.28
N ALA A 316 -11.01 0.37 30.59
CA ALA A 316 -12.03 1.14 31.31
C ALA A 316 -13.45 0.58 31.54
N GLU A 317 -13.66 -0.73 31.59
CA GLU A 317 -14.83 -1.30 32.28
C GLU A 317 -14.36 -1.96 33.59
N LEU A 318 -14.86 -1.47 34.73
CA LEU A 318 -14.53 -1.90 36.10
C LEU A 318 -15.01 -3.33 36.43
N THR A 319 -15.47 -4.10 35.45
CA THR A 319 -15.91 -5.49 35.60
C THR A 319 -14.88 -6.43 34.97
N ALA A 320 -14.24 -7.26 35.80
CA ALA A 320 -13.36 -8.33 35.32
C ALA A 320 -14.12 -9.22 34.33
N SER A 321 -13.57 -9.42 33.13
CA SER A 321 -14.15 -10.35 32.17
C SER A 321 -14.08 -11.78 32.73
N PRO A 322 -15.10 -12.63 32.49
CA PRO A 322 -15.08 -14.00 33.00
C PRO A 322 -13.90 -14.78 32.42
N PRO A 323 -13.24 -15.64 33.22
CA PRO A 323 -12.12 -16.44 32.76
C PRO A 323 -12.57 -17.40 31.66
N VAL A 324 -11.65 -17.74 30.77
CA VAL A 324 -11.86 -18.68 29.68
C VAL A 324 -10.99 -19.92 29.90
N TYR A 325 -11.57 -21.10 29.73
CA TYR A 325 -10.88 -22.37 29.87
C TYR A 325 -10.50 -22.92 28.51
N VAL A 326 -9.23 -23.30 28.34
CA VAL A 326 -8.71 -23.91 27.11
C VAL A 326 -8.29 -25.34 27.40
N GLY A 327 -8.88 -26.30 26.69
CA GLY A 327 -8.69 -27.73 26.95
C GLY A 327 -8.33 -28.51 25.70
N LEU A 328 -7.29 -29.34 25.77
CA LEU A 328 -6.93 -30.29 24.72
C LEU A 328 -7.38 -31.71 25.10
N ALA A 329 -8.27 -32.27 24.29
CA ALA A 329 -8.77 -33.62 24.44
C ALA A 329 -7.89 -34.67 23.74
N LYS A 330 -8.03 -35.94 24.14
CA LYS A 330 -7.31 -37.07 23.50
C LYS A 330 -7.66 -37.26 22.02
N SER A 331 -8.84 -36.76 21.61
CA SER A 331 -9.29 -36.78 20.20
C SER A 331 -8.46 -35.86 19.29
N GLY A 332 -7.65 -34.96 19.86
CA GLY A 332 -6.96 -33.88 19.15
C GLY A 332 -7.79 -32.60 18.98
N LYS A 333 -8.99 -32.54 19.56
CA LYS A 333 -9.79 -31.31 19.61
C LYS A 333 -9.32 -30.39 20.72
N LEU A 334 -9.04 -29.14 20.34
CA LEU A 334 -8.76 -28.03 21.24
C LEU A 334 -10.04 -27.23 21.43
N TYR A 335 -10.51 -27.16 22.66
CA TYR A 335 -11.74 -26.49 23.05
C TYR A 335 -11.46 -25.21 23.82
N VAL A 336 -12.39 -24.27 23.72
CA VAL A 336 -12.45 -23.04 24.50
C VAL A 336 -13.86 -22.96 25.12
N SER A 337 -13.94 -22.83 26.44
CA SER A 337 -15.21 -22.79 27.19
C SER A 337 -15.23 -21.58 28.13
N ARG A 338 -16.38 -20.89 28.19
CA ARG A 338 -16.60 -19.75 29.09
C ARG A 338 -17.60 -20.07 30.20
N SER A 339 -18.55 -20.95 29.93
CA SER A 339 -19.57 -21.40 30.87
C SER A 339 -20.03 -22.82 30.52
N ASP A 340 -20.99 -23.37 31.26
CA ASP A 340 -21.47 -24.75 31.10
C ASP A 340 -22.03 -25.03 29.69
N ASP A 341 -22.72 -24.06 29.10
CA ASP A 341 -23.37 -24.19 27.79
C ASP A 341 -22.58 -23.54 26.64
N GLU A 342 -21.55 -22.76 26.95
CA GLU A 342 -20.79 -22.01 25.96
C GLU A 342 -19.41 -22.61 25.74
N THR A 343 -19.33 -23.54 24.79
CA THR A 343 -18.07 -24.17 24.37
C THR A 343 -17.90 -24.17 22.86
N ARG A 344 -16.69 -23.83 22.40
CA ARG A 344 -16.32 -23.75 20.99
C ARG A 344 -15.08 -24.59 20.70
N ILE A 345 -15.00 -25.12 19.48
CA ILE A 345 -13.83 -25.83 18.98
C ILE A 345 -12.90 -24.81 18.32
N VAL A 346 -11.68 -24.69 18.83
CA VAL A 346 -10.61 -23.87 18.25
C VAL A 346 -9.91 -24.60 17.10
N SER A 347 -9.62 -25.87 17.30
CA SER A 347 -8.98 -26.74 16.31
C SER A 347 -9.43 -28.17 16.53
N SER A 348 -9.61 -28.94 15.47
CA SER A 348 -9.95 -30.37 15.54
C SER A 348 -8.75 -31.30 15.39
N ASN A 349 -7.56 -30.74 15.25
CA ASN A 349 -6.36 -31.47 14.88
C ASN A 349 -5.11 -31.00 15.64
N ALA A 350 -5.30 -30.46 16.83
CA ALA A 350 -4.23 -30.04 17.72
C ALA A 350 -3.54 -31.27 18.37
N THR A 351 -2.24 -31.15 18.62
CA THR A 351 -1.38 -32.22 19.14
C THR A 351 -0.71 -31.84 20.47
N SER A 352 -0.43 -30.55 20.66
CA SER A 352 0.03 -29.97 21.92
C SER A 352 -0.28 -28.47 21.92
N PHE A 353 -0.41 -27.86 23.09
CA PHE A 353 -0.58 -26.42 23.22
C PHE A 353 0.18 -25.86 24.42
N ALA A 354 0.46 -24.56 24.39
CA ALA A 354 1.00 -23.78 25.48
C ALA A 354 0.40 -22.36 25.43
N ILE A 355 0.40 -21.65 26.55
CA ILE A 355 -0.08 -20.27 26.63
C ILE A 355 1.11 -19.38 26.98
N ALA A 356 1.37 -18.37 26.15
CA ALA A 356 2.47 -17.44 26.36
C ALA A 356 2.28 -16.15 25.57
N SER A 357 2.76 -15.03 26.13
CA SER A 357 2.82 -13.70 25.48
C SER A 357 1.50 -13.26 24.83
N GLY A 358 0.35 -13.51 25.46
CA GLY A 358 -0.94 -13.13 24.90
C GLY A 358 -1.51 -14.07 23.83
N PHE A 359 -0.91 -15.25 23.61
CA PHE A 359 -1.36 -16.24 22.63
C PHE A 359 -1.64 -17.60 23.26
N VAL A 360 -2.64 -18.30 22.72
CA VAL A 360 -2.75 -19.76 22.77
C VAL A 360 -1.99 -20.31 21.57
N ILE A 361 -0.87 -20.97 21.84
CA ILE A 361 0.03 -21.52 20.84
C ILE A 361 -0.22 -23.01 20.76
N PHE A 362 -0.51 -23.55 19.58
CA PHE A 362 -0.72 -24.99 19.43
C PHE A 362 -0.12 -25.54 18.15
N THR A 363 0.34 -26.79 18.21
CA THR A 363 0.81 -27.55 17.05
C THR A 363 -0.32 -28.38 16.48
N ALA A 364 -0.47 -28.41 15.17
CA ALA A 364 -1.48 -29.19 14.47
C ALA A 364 -0.87 -30.40 13.73
N THR A 365 -1.70 -31.41 13.44
CA THR A 365 -1.30 -32.55 12.59
C THR A 365 -0.94 -32.14 11.17
N THR A 366 -1.29 -30.92 10.75
CA THR A 366 -0.85 -30.28 9.48
C THR A 366 0.62 -29.84 9.47
N HIS A 367 1.36 -30.08 10.55
CA HIS A 367 2.78 -29.70 10.70
C HIS A 367 2.98 -28.19 10.78
N GLU A 368 2.08 -27.53 11.50
CA GLU A 368 2.04 -26.09 11.68
C GLU A 368 1.88 -25.74 13.16
N VAL A 369 2.48 -24.62 13.55
CA VAL A 369 2.30 -23.94 14.84
C VAL A 369 1.41 -22.73 14.58
N ILE A 370 0.25 -22.70 15.23
CA ILE A 370 -0.73 -21.61 15.12
C ILE A 370 -0.68 -20.77 16.40
N PHE A 371 -0.74 -19.45 16.24
CA PHE A 371 -0.68 -18.46 17.32
C PHE A 371 -2.03 -17.75 17.43
N ALA A 372 -2.93 -18.25 18.27
CA ALA A 372 -4.25 -17.66 18.46
C ALA A 372 -4.20 -16.54 19.52
N PRO A 373 -4.47 -15.26 19.19
CA PRO A 373 -4.46 -14.18 20.18
C PRO A 373 -5.55 -14.39 21.24
N ILE A 374 -5.20 -14.30 22.52
CA ILE A 374 -6.15 -14.48 23.66
C ILE A 374 -7.31 -13.49 23.55
N VAL A 375 -7.02 -12.24 23.17
CA VAL A 375 -8.02 -11.18 22.97
C VAL A 375 -9.03 -11.47 21.85
N SER A 376 -8.74 -12.43 20.97
CA SER A 376 -9.65 -12.84 19.90
C SER A 376 -10.56 -14.00 20.28
N LEU A 377 -10.26 -14.73 21.37
CA LEU A 377 -11.02 -15.89 21.80
C LEU A 377 -12.47 -15.58 22.19
N PRO A 378 -12.79 -14.45 22.87
CA PRO A 378 -14.18 -14.10 23.18
C PRO A 378 -15.06 -13.98 21.92
N LYS A 379 -14.50 -13.51 20.81
CA LYS A 379 -15.22 -13.35 19.53
C LYS A 379 -15.71 -14.67 18.96
N LEU A 380 -15.12 -15.80 19.35
CA LEU A 380 -15.57 -17.13 18.93
C LEU A 380 -16.95 -17.48 19.50
N PHE A 381 -17.33 -16.89 20.64
CA PHE A 381 -18.63 -17.16 21.26
C PHE A 381 -19.76 -16.36 20.59
N GLU A 382 -19.47 -15.20 20.02
CA GLU A 382 -20.44 -14.30 19.37
C GLU A 382 -20.94 -14.84 18.00
N GLN A 383 -20.24 -15.81 17.40
CA GLN A 383 -20.57 -16.34 16.08
C GLN A 383 -21.58 -17.50 16.14
N ALA A 384 -22.43 -17.65 15.12
CA ALA A 384 -23.35 -18.78 15.03
C ALA A 384 -22.58 -20.12 14.90
N GLU A 385 -23.13 -21.20 15.49
CA GLU A 385 -22.55 -22.55 15.40
C GLU A 385 -22.29 -22.95 13.94
N GLY A 386 -21.02 -23.16 13.59
CA GLY A 386 -20.57 -23.56 12.25
C GLY A 386 -19.72 -22.53 11.48
N ALA A 387 -19.70 -21.26 11.91
CA ALA A 387 -18.94 -20.18 11.25
C ALA A 387 -17.46 -20.04 11.70
N ALA A 388 -16.99 -20.90 12.63
CA ALA A 388 -15.66 -20.80 13.27
C ALA A 388 -14.44 -20.82 12.31
N LYS A 389 -14.63 -21.15 11.03
CA LYS A 389 -13.57 -21.11 10.02
C LYS A 389 -13.12 -19.69 9.65
N GLU A 390 -13.97 -18.67 9.81
CA GLU A 390 -13.60 -17.30 9.39
C GLU A 390 -12.61 -16.65 10.38
N VAL A 391 -12.75 -16.84 11.69
CA VAL A 391 -11.88 -16.21 12.70
C VAL A 391 -10.50 -16.87 12.79
N THR A 392 -10.45 -18.18 12.55
CA THR A 392 -9.21 -18.96 12.60
C THR A 392 -8.30 -18.71 11.39
N ALA A 393 -8.83 -18.13 10.31
CA ALA A 393 -8.07 -17.85 9.09
C ALA A 393 -7.05 -16.69 9.24
N ASP A 394 -7.29 -15.76 10.17
CA ASP A 394 -6.45 -14.57 10.37
C ASP A 394 -5.28 -14.80 11.34
N TRP A 395 -5.24 -15.93 12.03
CA TRP A 395 -4.21 -16.18 13.04
C TRP A 395 -2.85 -16.46 12.40
N PRO A 396 -1.75 -15.90 12.95
CA PRO A 396 -0.42 -16.19 12.44
C PRO A 396 -0.09 -17.68 12.51
N VAL A 397 0.45 -18.22 11.41
CA VAL A 397 0.87 -19.63 11.29
C VAL A 397 2.36 -19.70 10.96
N ARG A 398 3.04 -20.72 11.51
CA ARG A 398 4.42 -21.07 11.18
C ARG A 398 4.53 -22.57 10.90
N LYS A 399 5.21 -22.96 9.83
CA LYS A 399 5.53 -24.37 9.55
C LYS A 399 6.50 -24.93 10.60
N ALA A 400 6.29 -26.18 10.99
CA ALA A 400 7.16 -26.95 11.88
C ALA A 400 7.47 -28.33 11.29
N GLU A 401 8.50 -29.00 11.82
CA GLU A 401 8.80 -30.37 11.40
C GLU A 401 7.64 -31.31 11.76
N ARG A 402 7.43 -32.32 10.92
CA ARG A 402 6.34 -33.29 11.09
C ARG A 402 6.38 -33.95 12.46
N GLY A 403 5.27 -33.86 13.19
CA GLY A 403 5.10 -34.47 14.50
C GLY A 403 5.79 -33.72 15.65
N SER A 404 6.28 -32.50 15.43
CA SER A 404 6.82 -31.66 16.50
C SER A 404 5.78 -31.36 17.56
N ARG A 405 6.18 -31.40 18.83
CA ARG A 405 5.33 -31.05 19.97
C ARG A 405 5.96 -29.90 20.75
N ILE A 406 5.13 -29.05 21.33
CA ILE A 406 5.55 -27.95 22.18
C ILE A 406 6.03 -28.53 23.50
N VAL A 407 7.23 -28.15 23.92
CA VAL A 407 7.76 -28.44 25.26
C VAL A 407 7.45 -27.27 26.17
N VAL A 408 7.97 -26.07 25.84
CA VAL A 408 7.78 -24.86 26.64
C VAL A 408 7.88 -23.62 25.77
N ALA A 409 7.09 -22.59 26.10
CA ALA A 409 7.23 -21.25 25.55
C ALA A 409 7.84 -20.33 26.61
N VAL A 410 8.86 -19.56 26.23
CA VAL A 410 9.59 -18.65 27.14
C VAL A 410 9.44 -17.22 26.62
N PRO A 411 8.51 -16.44 27.19
CA PRO A 411 8.23 -15.06 26.78
C PRO A 411 9.46 -14.14 26.76
N SER A 412 10.27 -14.11 27.84
CA SER A 412 11.40 -13.18 27.95
C SER A 412 12.50 -13.41 26.92
N SER A 413 12.71 -14.65 26.47
CA SER A 413 13.64 -14.97 25.39
C SER A 413 12.97 -15.05 24.01
N MET A 414 11.67 -14.72 23.93
CA MET A 414 10.85 -14.75 22.71
C MET A 414 10.92 -16.11 22.00
N SER A 415 11.10 -17.20 22.75
CA SER A 415 11.45 -18.51 22.20
C SER A 415 10.38 -19.55 22.48
N LEU A 416 10.14 -20.40 21.50
CA LEU A 416 9.30 -21.59 21.60
C LEU A 416 10.19 -22.82 21.41
N VAL A 417 10.22 -23.70 22.41
CA VAL A 417 10.98 -24.94 22.35
C VAL A 417 10.06 -26.06 21.89
N LEU A 418 10.41 -26.67 20.76
CA LEU A 418 9.74 -27.82 20.19
C LEU A 418 10.60 -29.07 20.37
N GLN A 419 9.96 -30.23 20.49
CA GLN A 419 10.61 -31.53 20.43
C GLN A 419 10.13 -32.31 19.21
N MET A 420 11.07 -32.77 18.40
CA MET A 420 10.80 -33.58 17.21
C MET A 420 10.52 -35.03 17.63
N PRO A 421 9.81 -35.84 16.82
CA PRO A 421 9.57 -37.26 17.12
C PRO A 421 10.84 -38.08 17.37
N ARG A 422 11.98 -37.64 16.82
CA ARG A 422 13.28 -38.28 17.03
C ARG A 422 13.89 -38.02 18.41
N GLY A 423 13.36 -37.07 19.17
CA GLY A 423 13.81 -36.66 20.50
C GLY A 423 14.70 -35.41 20.52
N ASN A 424 15.11 -34.90 19.35
CA ASN A 424 15.84 -33.63 19.24
C ASN A 424 14.97 -32.44 19.66
N LEU A 425 15.62 -31.38 20.16
CA LEU A 425 14.97 -30.11 20.45
C LEU A 425 15.25 -29.09 19.34
N GLU A 426 14.23 -28.31 18.99
CA GLU A 426 14.33 -27.16 18.11
C GLU A 426 13.78 -25.94 18.85
N THR A 427 14.64 -24.96 19.11
CA THR A 427 14.20 -23.69 19.69
C THR A 427 14.04 -22.68 18.56
N ILE A 428 12.82 -22.23 18.37
CA ILE A 428 12.48 -21.23 17.36
C ILE A 428 12.12 -19.91 18.03
N ASN A 429 12.32 -18.80 17.32
CA ASN A 429 11.79 -17.48 17.70
C ASN A 429 10.68 -17.10 16.69
N PRO A 430 9.40 -17.39 16.98
CA PRO A 430 8.30 -17.02 16.10
C PRO A 430 8.10 -15.52 16.04
N ARG A 431 7.80 -14.99 14.85
CA ARG A 431 7.55 -13.56 14.65
C ARG A 431 6.46 -13.01 15.59
N PRO A 432 5.33 -13.69 15.85
CA PRO A 432 4.33 -13.18 16.79
C PRO A 432 4.88 -12.90 18.19
N LEU A 433 5.68 -13.81 18.75
CA LEU A 433 6.28 -13.64 20.08
C LEU A 433 7.31 -12.52 20.11
N VAL A 434 8.17 -12.43 19.08
CA VAL A 434 9.16 -11.35 19.00
C VAL A 434 8.46 -9.99 18.84
N MET A 435 7.42 -9.92 18.00
CA MET A 435 6.67 -8.68 17.77
C MET A 435 5.95 -8.20 19.02
N GLU A 436 5.41 -9.10 19.84
CA GLU A 436 4.75 -8.72 21.08
C GLU A 436 5.73 -8.05 22.06
N VAL A 437 6.91 -8.64 22.25
CA VAL A 437 7.94 -8.04 23.11
C VAL A 437 8.46 -6.73 22.52
N VAL A 438 8.65 -6.64 21.20
CA VAL A 438 9.03 -5.39 20.52
C VAL A 438 7.99 -4.29 20.76
N LYS A 439 6.69 -4.59 20.67
CA LYS A 439 5.63 -3.61 20.96
C LYS A 439 5.70 -3.12 22.40
N GLN A 440 5.85 -4.04 23.36
CA GLN A 440 6.00 -3.69 24.77
C GLN A 440 7.24 -2.80 25.02
N ASP A 441 8.37 -3.09 24.38
CA ASP A 441 9.58 -2.27 24.45
C ASP A 441 9.37 -0.87 23.82
N LEU A 442 8.60 -0.76 22.72
CA LEU A 442 8.27 0.52 22.09
C LEU A 442 7.27 1.34 22.91
N ASP A 443 6.30 0.69 23.56
CA ASP A 443 5.34 1.34 24.44
C ASP A 443 6.03 1.94 25.66
N THR A 444 6.97 1.21 26.26
CA THR A 444 7.81 1.67 27.37
C THR A 444 8.89 2.68 26.97
N GLY A 445 9.08 2.96 25.67
CA GLY A 445 10.11 3.88 25.17
C GLY A 445 11.54 3.32 25.19
N SER A 446 11.69 2.00 25.35
CA SER A 446 12.98 1.28 25.35
C SER A 446 13.45 0.98 23.92
N TYR A 447 13.65 2.02 23.10
CA TYR A 447 14.05 1.92 21.70
C TYR A 447 15.32 1.09 21.45
N ARG A 448 16.32 1.14 22.35
CA ARG A 448 17.54 0.31 22.20
C ARG A 448 17.20 -1.19 22.17
N LYS A 449 16.39 -1.65 23.12
CA LYS A 449 16.01 -3.07 23.22
C LYS A 449 15.19 -3.50 22.00
N ALA A 450 14.19 -2.70 21.63
CA ALA A 450 13.35 -2.94 20.45
C ALA A 450 14.20 -3.03 19.16
N PHE A 451 15.12 -2.08 18.94
CA PHE A 451 15.98 -2.06 17.77
C PHE A 451 16.87 -3.30 17.66
N PHE A 452 17.55 -3.68 18.75
CA PHE A 452 18.40 -4.87 18.74
C PHE A 452 17.59 -6.17 18.63
N ALA A 453 16.38 -6.23 19.18
CA ALA A 453 15.47 -7.34 18.97
C ALA A 453 15.07 -7.46 17.49
N CYS A 454 14.64 -6.37 16.86
CA CYS A 454 14.31 -6.36 15.43
C CYS A 454 15.51 -6.77 14.57
N ARG A 455 16.70 -6.23 14.84
CA ARG A 455 17.93 -6.56 14.10
C ARG A 455 18.34 -8.02 14.28
N LYS A 456 18.35 -8.54 15.52
CA LYS A 456 18.71 -9.94 15.84
C LYS A 456 17.78 -10.92 15.13
N HIS A 457 16.48 -10.63 15.12
CA HIS A 457 15.46 -11.50 14.53
C HIS A 457 15.10 -11.16 13.08
N ARG A 458 15.85 -10.23 12.45
CA ARG A 458 15.66 -9.78 11.06
C ARG A 458 14.22 -9.34 10.76
N ILE A 459 13.63 -8.61 11.70
CA ILE A 459 12.36 -7.91 11.52
C ILE A 459 12.67 -6.57 10.86
N ASP A 460 11.77 -6.13 9.98
CA ASP A 460 11.89 -4.83 9.34
C ASP A 460 11.87 -3.72 10.40
N LEU A 461 12.85 -2.82 10.34
CA LEU A 461 12.96 -1.70 11.27
C LEU A 461 11.85 -0.66 11.06
N ASN A 462 11.14 -0.71 9.92
CA ASN A 462 9.93 0.08 9.71
C ASN A 462 8.89 -0.13 10.82
N VAL A 463 8.86 -1.31 11.46
CA VAL A 463 7.97 -1.61 12.60
C VAL A 463 8.07 -0.58 13.72
N ILE A 464 9.26 -0.06 14.00
CA ILE A 464 9.50 0.93 15.06
C ILE A 464 8.75 2.24 14.73
N VAL A 465 8.70 2.60 13.45
CA VAL A 465 8.00 3.79 12.96
C VAL A 465 6.51 3.53 12.79
N ASP A 466 6.14 2.37 12.25
CA ASP A 466 4.76 1.94 11.99
C ASP A 466 3.92 1.83 13.27
N HIS A 467 4.54 1.47 14.40
CA HIS A 467 3.84 1.26 15.66
C HIS A 467 3.08 2.51 16.11
N ASN A 468 3.76 3.66 16.14
CA ASN A 468 3.14 4.96 16.41
C ASN A 468 3.98 6.06 15.74
N PRO A 469 3.66 6.43 14.48
CA PRO A 469 4.48 7.36 13.70
C PRO A 469 4.64 8.74 14.32
N GLU A 470 3.57 9.25 14.96
CA GLU A 470 3.57 10.59 15.56
C GLU A 470 4.32 10.59 16.91
N LYS A 471 4.15 9.55 17.74
CA LYS A 471 4.96 9.39 18.97
C LYS A 471 6.45 9.26 18.61
N PHE A 472 6.78 8.45 17.61
CA PHE A 472 8.17 8.25 17.20
C PHE A 472 8.82 9.54 16.69
N LEU A 473 8.10 10.36 15.91
CA LEU A 473 8.59 11.68 15.47
C LEU A 473 8.94 12.61 16.64
N GLY A 474 8.14 12.60 17.71
CA GLY A 474 8.44 13.33 18.95
C GLY A 474 9.61 12.75 19.73
N ASP A 475 9.80 11.43 19.68
CA ASP A 475 10.79 10.69 20.46
C ASP A 475 12.15 10.49 19.73
N ILE A 476 12.35 11.06 18.54
CA ILE A 476 13.64 11.01 17.81
C ILE A 476 14.83 11.38 18.70
N PRO A 477 14.78 12.43 19.55
CA PRO A 477 15.89 12.73 20.45
C PRO A 477 16.22 11.57 21.39
N SER A 478 15.21 10.96 22.02
CA SER A 478 15.37 9.79 22.90
C SER A 478 15.91 8.58 22.15
N PHE A 479 15.47 8.38 20.90
CA PHE A 479 15.98 7.31 20.04
C PHE A 479 17.48 7.49 19.74
N VAL A 480 17.92 8.70 19.40
CA VAL A 480 19.33 9.01 19.12
C VAL A 480 20.20 8.92 20.37
N ASP A 481 19.66 9.27 21.55
CA ASP A 481 20.34 9.06 22.85
C ASP A 481 20.57 7.57 23.14
N GLN A 482 19.57 6.75 22.85
CA GLN A 482 19.63 5.31 23.08
C GLN A 482 20.49 4.57 22.05
N ILE A 483 20.60 5.07 20.83
CA ILE A 483 21.34 4.45 19.71
C ILE A 483 22.26 5.50 19.08
N PRO A 484 23.42 5.79 19.73
CA PRO A 484 24.34 6.80 19.25
C PRO A 484 25.26 6.31 18.12
N GLU A 485 25.21 5.03 17.74
CA GLU A 485 26.10 4.45 16.75
C GLU A 485 25.66 4.78 15.32
N VAL A 486 26.56 5.41 14.54
CA VAL A 486 26.32 5.90 13.18
C VAL A 486 25.84 4.79 12.23
N ASP A 487 26.41 3.60 12.32
CA ASP A 487 26.03 2.46 11.47
C ASP A 487 24.57 2.03 11.67
N HIS A 488 24.08 2.09 12.90
CA HIS A 488 22.69 1.73 13.23
C HIS A 488 21.71 2.79 12.72
N LEU A 489 22.07 4.07 12.83
CA LEU A 489 21.29 5.17 12.29
C LEU A 489 21.24 5.12 10.75
N ASN A 490 22.36 4.83 10.10
CA ASN A 490 22.42 4.65 8.64
C ASN A 490 21.55 3.47 8.18
N LEU A 491 21.62 2.34 8.89
CA LEU A 491 20.78 1.17 8.62
C LEU A 491 19.29 1.53 8.76
N MET A 492 18.92 2.26 9.81
CA MET A 492 17.56 2.72 10.04
C MET A 492 17.06 3.60 8.89
N LEU A 493 17.80 4.68 8.58
CA LEU A 493 17.41 5.65 7.55
C LEU A 493 17.30 5.00 6.17
N THR A 494 18.25 4.14 5.80
CA THR A 494 18.22 3.44 4.50
C THR A 494 17.05 2.47 4.36
N LEU A 495 16.67 1.76 5.43
CA LEU A 495 15.52 0.86 5.43
C LEU A 495 14.19 1.62 5.38
N ILE A 496 14.07 2.72 6.13
CA ILE A 496 12.89 3.60 6.10
C ILE A 496 12.68 4.20 4.71
N GLY A 497 13.75 4.68 4.07
CA GLY A 497 13.63 5.27 2.74
C GLY A 497 13.17 4.31 1.64
N ARG A 498 13.46 3.02 1.81
CA ARG A 498 12.96 1.94 0.95
C ARG A 498 11.62 1.39 1.41
N GLY A 499 11.12 1.87 2.56
CA GLY A 499 9.87 1.42 3.16
C GLY A 499 8.63 1.88 2.40
N PRO A 500 7.44 1.34 2.77
CA PRO A 500 6.18 1.62 2.09
C PRO A 500 5.58 3.00 2.42
N HIS A 501 6.23 3.79 3.28
CA HIS A 501 5.70 5.06 3.75
C HIS A 501 5.59 6.11 2.62
N PRO A 502 4.63 7.06 2.72
CA PRO A 502 4.55 8.18 1.79
C PRO A 502 5.85 8.99 1.76
N GLN A 503 6.30 9.38 0.56
CA GLN A 503 7.57 10.11 0.39
C GLN A 503 7.62 11.43 1.17
N ALA A 504 6.47 12.09 1.36
CA ALA A 504 6.36 13.29 2.20
C ALA A 504 6.65 13.00 3.69
N PHE A 505 6.19 11.85 4.19
CA PHE A 505 6.47 11.42 5.57
C PHE A 505 7.94 11.05 5.75
N ILE A 506 8.52 10.31 4.80
CA ILE A 506 9.96 9.98 4.79
C ILE A 506 10.80 11.27 4.80
N ALA A 507 10.44 12.26 3.97
CA ALA A 507 11.13 13.55 3.96
C ALA A 507 11.03 14.28 5.32
N ARG A 508 9.85 14.26 5.95
CA ARG A 508 9.64 14.85 7.29
C ARG A 508 10.49 14.15 8.35
N LEU A 509 10.53 12.83 8.33
CA LEU A 509 11.32 12.02 9.26
C LEU A 509 12.83 12.23 9.05
N CYS A 510 13.32 12.19 7.81
CA CYS A 510 14.72 12.47 7.48
C CYS A 510 15.13 13.88 7.88
N ASN A 511 14.25 14.88 7.73
CA ASN A 511 14.51 16.24 8.20
C ASN A 511 14.61 16.29 9.73
N ALA A 512 13.71 15.61 10.46
CA ALA A 512 13.76 15.59 11.92
C ALA A 512 15.03 14.89 12.45
N PHE A 513 15.43 13.76 11.86
CA PHE A 513 16.72 13.13 12.18
C PHE A 513 17.90 14.05 11.87
N ARG A 514 17.91 14.69 10.70
CA ARG A 514 18.98 15.63 10.34
C ARG A 514 19.09 16.77 11.34
N ASP A 515 17.97 17.44 11.63
CA ASP A 515 17.95 18.60 12.51
C ASP A 515 18.40 18.25 13.94
N GLU A 516 18.12 17.03 14.41
CA GLU A 516 18.59 16.53 15.70
C GLU A 516 20.08 16.15 15.69
N LEU A 517 20.56 15.48 14.63
CA LEU A 517 21.95 15.08 14.49
C LEU A 517 22.90 16.28 14.30
N GLU A 518 22.48 17.29 13.51
CA GLU A 518 23.23 18.54 13.32
C GLU A 518 23.38 19.35 14.60
N LYS A 519 22.35 19.38 15.46
CA LYS A 519 22.41 20.06 16.76
C LYS A 519 23.39 19.41 17.73
N ARG A 520 23.56 18.09 17.64
CA ARG A 520 24.39 17.31 18.56
C ARG A 520 25.86 17.36 18.17
N ASP A 521 26.18 16.84 16.99
CA ASP A 521 27.57 16.78 16.50
C ASP A 521 27.61 16.55 14.98
N LEU A 522 27.91 17.61 14.26
CA LEU A 522 28.01 17.60 12.80
C LEU A 522 29.14 16.69 12.30
N THR A 523 30.26 16.59 13.03
CA THR A 523 31.45 15.84 12.62
C THR A 523 31.25 14.34 12.81
N LYS A 524 30.73 13.93 13.98
CA LYS A 524 30.46 12.52 14.30
C LYS A 524 29.37 11.93 13.42
N TYR A 525 28.29 12.67 13.16
CA TYR A 525 27.10 12.16 12.46
C TYR A 525 27.05 12.51 10.97
N VAL A 526 28.16 13.00 10.39
CA VAL A 526 28.20 13.45 9.00
C VAL A 526 27.65 12.40 8.02
N HIS A 527 28.01 11.12 8.19
CA HIS A 527 27.53 10.03 7.34
C HIS A 527 26.02 9.80 7.46
N SER A 528 25.44 9.91 8.65
CA SER A 528 23.99 9.77 8.86
C SER A 528 23.21 10.96 8.34
N ILE A 529 23.76 12.17 8.47
CA ILE A 529 23.18 13.39 7.88
C ILE A 529 23.15 13.29 6.35
N LEU A 530 24.25 12.86 5.73
CA LEU A 530 24.30 12.65 4.28
C LEU A 530 23.34 11.56 3.83
N THR A 531 23.24 10.45 4.60
CA THR A 531 22.26 9.40 4.34
C THR A 531 20.84 9.96 4.35
N ALA A 532 20.48 10.81 5.32
CA ALA A 532 19.17 11.46 5.38
C ALA A 532 18.87 12.38 4.18
N HIS A 533 19.90 12.96 3.53
CA HIS A 533 19.75 13.75 2.30
C HIS A 533 19.57 12.89 1.06
N VAL A 534 20.38 11.84 0.91
CA VAL A 534 20.37 10.96 -0.28
C VAL A 534 19.14 10.05 -0.31
N VAL A 535 18.62 9.65 0.84
CA VAL A 535 17.50 8.71 0.96
C VAL A 535 16.13 9.35 0.59
N LYS A 536 16.05 10.68 0.49
CA LYS A 536 14.84 11.38 0.04
C LYS A 536 14.55 11.07 -1.43
N THR A 537 13.29 11.20 -1.84
CA THR A 537 12.88 11.10 -3.25
C THR A 537 12.27 12.41 -3.73
N PRO A 538 12.91 13.17 -4.64
CA PRO A 538 14.22 12.90 -5.25
C PRO A 538 15.39 13.07 -4.25
N PRO A 539 16.54 12.40 -4.46
CA PRO A 539 17.73 12.55 -3.64
C PRO A 539 18.27 13.99 -3.64
N ASP A 540 18.62 14.53 -2.48
CA ASP A 540 19.10 15.91 -2.31
C ASP A 540 20.63 15.97 -2.20
N HIS A 541 21.32 15.64 -3.29
CA HIS A 541 22.80 15.65 -3.34
C HIS A 541 23.39 17.05 -3.21
N GLU A 542 22.70 18.09 -3.71
CA GLU A 542 23.20 19.47 -3.67
C GLU A 542 23.29 19.97 -2.22
N ALA A 543 22.26 19.76 -1.40
CA ALA A 543 22.32 20.15 0.00
C ALA A 543 23.36 19.34 0.79
N GLY A 544 23.49 18.04 0.50
CA GLY A 544 24.51 17.18 1.12
C GLY A 544 25.94 17.65 0.81
N LEU A 545 26.24 17.99 -0.45
CA LEU A 545 27.54 18.52 -0.86
C LEU A 545 27.80 19.93 -0.34
N ALA A 546 26.77 20.79 -0.26
CA ALA A 546 26.89 22.12 0.32
C ALA A 546 27.25 22.08 1.82
N LEU A 547 26.81 21.04 2.55
CA LEU A 547 27.19 20.81 3.95
C LEU A 547 28.68 20.44 4.07
N LEU A 548 29.20 19.60 3.16
CA LEU A 548 30.62 19.25 3.14
C LEU A 548 31.54 20.44 2.84
N LEU A 549 31.08 21.40 2.04
CA LEU A 549 31.83 22.64 1.79
C LEU A 549 32.06 23.47 3.07
N ARG A 550 31.14 23.39 4.04
CA ARG A 550 31.29 24.08 5.34
C ARG A 550 32.33 23.41 6.24
N LEU A 551 32.51 22.10 6.09
CA LEU A 551 33.46 21.30 6.86
C LEU A 551 34.84 21.24 6.21
N ARG A 552 34.98 21.61 4.93
CA ARG A 552 36.22 21.48 4.16
C ARG A 552 37.42 22.18 4.81
N ASP A 553 37.20 23.37 5.35
CA ASP A 553 38.29 24.19 5.89
C ASP A 553 38.63 23.78 7.35
N SER A 554 37.71 23.08 8.04
CA SER A 554 37.88 22.63 9.43
C SER A 554 38.42 21.19 9.53
N ASP A 555 37.82 20.25 8.77
CA ASP A 555 38.06 18.80 8.86
C ASP A 555 38.17 18.17 7.45
N PRO A 556 39.29 18.40 6.74
CA PRO A 556 39.44 17.97 5.34
C PRO A 556 39.41 16.45 5.15
N ASP A 557 39.94 15.69 6.11
CA ASP A 557 40.00 14.22 6.05
C ASP A 557 38.59 13.60 6.12
N ILE A 558 37.73 14.12 7.01
CA ILE A 558 36.34 13.68 7.16
C ILE A 558 35.54 13.99 5.88
N VAL A 559 35.79 15.14 5.25
CA VAL A 559 35.14 15.52 4.00
C VAL A 559 35.52 14.56 2.87
N GLU A 560 36.78 14.13 2.78
CA GLU A 560 37.21 13.17 1.77
C GLU A 560 36.51 11.81 1.95
N GLU A 561 36.42 11.31 3.19
CA GLU A 561 35.68 10.09 3.50
C GLU A 561 34.17 10.23 3.21
N ALA A 562 33.58 11.36 3.57
CA ALA A 562 32.17 11.66 3.33
C ALA A 562 31.82 11.73 1.83
N VAL A 563 32.71 12.30 1.00
CA VAL A 563 32.56 12.29 -0.46
C VAL A 563 32.62 10.86 -0.99
N LYS A 564 33.58 10.04 -0.54
CA LYS A 564 33.65 8.61 -0.91
C LYS A 564 32.36 7.87 -0.50
N TYR A 565 31.79 8.21 0.66
CA TYR A 565 30.56 7.62 1.16
C TYR A 565 29.33 8.01 0.31
N ILE A 566 29.16 9.28 -0.09
CA ILE A 566 28.07 9.70 -1.01
C ILE A 566 28.16 8.96 -2.34
N ILE A 567 29.38 8.80 -2.87
CA ILE A 567 29.64 8.02 -4.08
C ILE A 567 29.24 6.55 -3.82
N PHE A 568 29.66 5.95 -2.71
CA PHE A 568 29.26 4.57 -2.39
C PHE A 568 27.73 4.36 -2.33
N LEU A 569 26.97 5.37 -1.89
CA LEU A 569 25.50 5.29 -1.80
C LEU A 569 24.79 5.23 -3.17
N ASP A 570 25.47 5.58 -4.28
CA ASP A 570 24.89 5.56 -5.62
C ASP A 570 25.83 4.95 -6.70
N PRO A 571 26.40 3.76 -6.56
CA PRO A 571 27.63 3.34 -7.25
C PRO A 571 27.53 3.10 -8.77
N ARG A 572 26.40 3.37 -9.41
CA ARG A 572 26.02 2.60 -10.60
C ARG A 572 26.44 3.15 -11.97
N GLU A 573 26.88 4.40 -12.14
CA GLU A 573 27.08 4.91 -13.52
C GLU A 573 28.31 5.81 -13.81
N TYR A 574 29.01 6.35 -12.82
CA TYR A 574 29.93 7.49 -13.07
C TYR A 574 31.44 7.18 -13.07
N LEU A 575 31.90 6.01 -12.59
CA LEU A 575 33.34 5.72 -12.53
C LEU A 575 34.03 5.68 -13.92
N PRO A 576 33.43 5.08 -14.97
CA PRO A 576 33.97 5.16 -16.32
C PRO A 576 33.95 6.60 -16.86
N PHE A 577 32.87 7.33 -16.61
CA PHE A 577 32.71 8.73 -17.04
C PHE A 577 33.75 9.66 -16.41
N LEU A 578 34.07 9.50 -15.13
CA LEU A 578 35.10 10.29 -14.44
C LEU A 578 36.51 10.01 -14.97
N ARG A 579 36.80 8.76 -15.39
CA ARG A 579 38.08 8.40 -16.01
C ARG A 579 38.24 9.04 -17.38
N GLU A 580 37.19 9.02 -18.21
CA GLU A 580 37.18 9.71 -19.50
C GLU A 580 37.39 11.21 -19.34
N LEU A 581 36.66 11.85 -18.42
CA LEU A 581 36.79 13.30 -18.20
C LEU A 581 38.21 13.71 -17.83
N ARG A 582 38.94 12.91 -17.04
CA ARG A 582 40.31 13.25 -16.60
C ARG A 582 41.33 13.27 -17.74
N ALA A 583 41.05 12.57 -18.85
CA ALA A 583 41.93 12.50 -20.01
C ALA A 583 41.75 13.66 -21.00
N LEU A 584 40.73 14.51 -20.80
CA LEU A 584 40.37 15.58 -21.72
C LEU A 584 40.98 16.93 -21.32
N ASP A 585 41.22 17.78 -22.32
CA ASP A 585 41.68 19.16 -22.13
C ASP A 585 40.68 20.01 -21.36
N LYS A 586 41.17 21.00 -20.61
CA LYS A 586 40.37 21.78 -19.63
C LYS A 586 39.02 22.30 -20.16
N TYR A 587 38.99 22.91 -21.35
CA TYR A 587 37.75 23.47 -21.91
C TYR A 587 36.84 22.40 -22.53
N TYR A 588 37.41 21.38 -23.14
CA TYR A 588 36.65 20.26 -23.70
C TYR A 588 36.07 19.34 -22.61
N GLN A 589 36.81 19.13 -21.52
CA GLN A 589 36.33 18.47 -20.30
C GLN A 589 35.10 19.19 -19.75
N ARG A 590 35.15 20.53 -19.65
CA ARG A 590 34.01 21.35 -19.19
C ARG A 590 32.82 21.28 -20.14
N PHE A 591 33.05 21.27 -21.46
CA PHE A 591 32.01 21.01 -22.45
C PHE A 591 31.32 19.66 -22.19
N ARG A 592 32.07 18.57 -22.03
CA ARG A 592 31.53 17.22 -21.77
C ARG A 592 30.77 17.13 -20.45
N ILE A 593 31.23 17.84 -19.42
CA ILE A 593 30.51 17.95 -18.13
C ILE A 593 29.20 18.70 -18.30
N ASP A 594 29.24 19.89 -18.92
CA ASP A 594 28.04 20.71 -19.10
C ASP A 594 27.02 20.03 -20.03
N ASP A 595 27.49 19.31 -21.05
CA ASP A 595 26.65 18.50 -21.94
C ASP A 595 25.94 17.37 -21.16
N HIS A 596 26.69 16.64 -20.33
CA HIS A 596 26.13 15.60 -19.45
C HIS A 596 25.11 16.17 -18.45
N LEU A 597 25.36 17.37 -17.93
CA LEU A 597 24.44 18.10 -17.03
C LEU A 597 23.30 18.81 -17.77
N LYS A 598 23.20 18.68 -19.10
CA LYS A 598 22.21 19.34 -19.96
C LYS A 598 22.24 20.88 -19.90
N ARG A 599 23.39 21.44 -19.52
CA ARG A 599 23.67 22.88 -19.51
C ARG A 599 24.22 23.30 -20.87
N HIS A 600 23.42 23.10 -21.91
CA HIS A 600 23.83 23.22 -23.31
C HIS A 600 24.39 24.59 -23.69
N GLU A 601 23.91 25.67 -23.05
CA GLU A 601 24.41 27.03 -23.28
C GLU A 601 25.87 27.21 -22.80
N SER A 602 26.18 26.69 -21.61
CA SER A 602 27.53 26.71 -21.05
C SER A 602 28.45 25.76 -21.80
N ALA A 603 27.92 24.59 -22.20
CA ALA A 603 28.63 23.62 -23.00
C ALA A 603 29.14 24.25 -24.32
N LEU A 604 28.28 24.97 -25.05
CA LEU A 604 28.65 25.62 -26.30
C LEU A 604 29.74 26.70 -26.10
N ARG A 605 29.68 27.48 -25.03
CA ARG A 605 30.73 28.47 -24.71
C ARG A 605 32.06 27.78 -24.44
N ASN A 606 32.06 26.70 -23.66
CA ASN A 606 33.27 25.93 -23.39
C ASN A 606 33.82 25.25 -24.65
N LEU A 607 32.95 24.80 -25.55
CA LEU A 607 33.34 24.22 -26.85
C LEU A 607 33.98 25.28 -27.77
N SER A 608 33.46 26.50 -27.81
CA SER A 608 34.06 27.60 -28.58
C SER A 608 35.47 27.97 -28.11
N LEU A 609 35.77 27.79 -26.82
CA LEU A 609 37.09 28.05 -26.22
C LEU A 609 38.04 26.85 -26.34
N ALA A 610 37.57 25.69 -26.80
CA ALA A 610 38.37 24.47 -26.93
C ALA A 610 39.22 24.41 -28.21
N GLY A 611 39.13 25.41 -29.10
CA GLY A 611 39.98 25.58 -30.27
C GLY A 611 39.22 25.61 -31.61
N HIS A 612 39.82 26.22 -32.64
CA HIS A 612 39.22 26.38 -33.97
C HIS A 612 39.02 25.04 -34.72
N GLU A 613 39.82 24.02 -34.40
CA GLU A 613 39.73 22.67 -35.00
C GLU A 613 38.40 21.96 -34.70
N ARG A 614 37.63 22.43 -33.70
CA ARG A 614 36.35 21.84 -33.27
C ARG A 614 35.14 22.67 -33.69
N PHE A 615 35.31 23.61 -34.63
CA PHE A 615 34.22 24.47 -35.09
C PHE A 615 33.07 23.68 -35.74
N GLU A 616 33.37 22.67 -36.57
CA GLU A 616 32.34 21.81 -37.17
C GLU A 616 31.53 21.03 -36.11
N GLU A 617 32.20 20.57 -35.04
CA GLU A 617 31.55 19.94 -33.88
C GLU A 617 30.65 20.94 -33.14
N ALA A 618 31.05 22.21 -33.06
CA ALA A 618 30.23 23.26 -32.48
C ALA A 618 28.98 23.59 -33.32
N VAL A 619 29.10 23.66 -34.65
CA VAL A 619 27.97 23.91 -35.55
C VAL A 619 26.94 22.78 -35.47
N THR A 620 27.39 21.53 -35.54
CA THR A 620 26.51 20.35 -35.37
C THR A 620 25.87 20.30 -33.98
N TYR A 621 26.59 20.70 -32.92
CA TYR A 621 26.03 20.81 -31.58
C TYR A 621 24.94 21.90 -31.48
N VAL A 622 25.15 23.04 -32.15
CA VAL A 622 24.18 24.14 -32.23
C VAL A 622 22.90 23.68 -32.90
N GLU A 623 22.98 22.95 -34.01
CA GLU A 623 21.82 22.41 -34.73
C GLU A 623 21.07 21.38 -33.87
N ARG A 624 21.80 20.46 -33.24
CA ARG A 624 21.23 19.40 -32.39
C ARG A 624 20.45 19.97 -31.21
N HIS A 625 20.99 21.00 -30.54
CA HIS A 625 20.39 21.59 -29.33
C HIS A 625 19.65 22.92 -29.58
N ARG A 626 19.56 23.37 -30.84
CA ARG A 626 18.89 24.61 -31.27
C ARG A 626 19.43 25.87 -30.59
N LEU A 627 20.74 25.99 -30.45
CA LEU A 627 21.41 27.07 -29.72
C LEU A 627 21.81 28.26 -30.60
N HIS A 628 21.13 28.47 -31.73
CA HIS A 628 21.56 29.43 -32.76
C HIS A 628 21.69 30.87 -32.25
N ALA A 629 20.82 31.33 -31.35
CA ALA A 629 20.92 32.68 -30.77
C ALA A 629 22.22 32.91 -29.97
N ILE A 630 22.65 31.89 -29.22
CA ILE A 630 23.88 31.94 -28.43
C ILE A 630 25.09 31.81 -29.34
N ALA A 631 25.01 30.95 -30.35
CA ALA A 631 26.05 30.80 -31.37
C ALA A 631 26.33 32.14 -32.09
N LEU A 632 25.28 32.82 -32.55
CA LEU A 632 25.41 34.15 -33.18
C LEU A 632 26.05 35.18 -32.24
N GLY A 633 25.80 35.10 -30.93
CA GLY A 633 26.45 35.95 -29.94
C GLY A 633 27.94 35.65 -29.74
N ILE A 634 28.35 34.37 -29.83
CA ILE A 634 29.74 33.93 -29.62
C ILE A 634 30.62 34.29 -30.83
N TRP A 635 30.17 33.99 -32.05
CA TRP A 635 30.98 34.14 -33.27
C TRP A 635 30.83 35.51 -33.97
N ARG A 636 30.12 36.47 -33.35
CA ARG A 636 29.93 37.81 -33.92
C ARG A 636 31.26 38.52 -34.16
N GLY A 637 31.51 38.94 -35.40
CA GLY A 637 32.74 39.65 -35.80
C GLY A 637 33.94 38.74 -36.09
N THR A 638 33.73 37.42 -36.17
CA THR A 638 34.75 36.46 -36.63
C THR A 638 34.54 36.08 -38.10
N GLU A 639 35.58 35.57 -38.76
CA GLU A 639 35.48 35.06 -40.15
C GLU A 639 34.48 33.88 -40.28
N LEU A 640 34.18 33.20 -39.16
CA LEU A 640 33.26 32.07 -39.09
C LEU A 640 31.78 32.50 -38.94
N TYR A 641 31.51 33.81 -38.81
CA TYR A 641 30.16 34.33 -38.60
C TYR A 641 29.22 34.07 -39.79
N GLU A 642 29.73 34.17 -41.02
CA GLU A 642 28.94 33.95 -42.24
C GLU A 642 28.40 32.50 -42.33
N GLU A 643 29.20 31.52 -41.93
CA GLU A 643 28.77 30.10 -41.91
C GLU A 643 27.77 29.80 -40.79
N VAL A 644 27.91 30.43 -39.62
CA VAL A 644 26.89 30.33 -38.54
C VAL A 644 25.57 30.97 -38.97
N LEU A 645 25.61 32.10 -39.69
CA LEU A 645 24.43 32.75 -40.26
C LEU A 645 23.77 31.85 -41.31
N ASN A 646 24.53 31.19 -42.18
CA ASN A 646 24.02 30.24 -43.17
C ASN A 646 23.27 29.06 -42.50
N SER A 647 23.85 28.42 -41.49
CA SER A 647 23.19 27.36 -40.71
C SER A 647 21.93 27.88 -39.97
N TYR A 648 21.97 29.11 -39.44
CA TYR A 648 20.78 29.72 -38.84
C TYR A 648 19.68 30.02 -39.86
N GLY A 649 20.04 30.47 -41.06
CA GLY A 649 19.12 30.69 -42.18
C GLY A 649 18.43 29.39 -42.58
N ASP A 650 19.18 28.29 -42.73
CA ASP A 650 18.65 26.96 -43.04
C ASP A 650 17.66 26.49 -41.96
N TYR A 651 17.99 26.68 -40.68
CA TYR A 651 17.10 26.38 -39.56
C TYR A 651 15.76 27.17 -39.61
N LEU A 652 15.82 28.47 -39.94
CA LEU A 652 14.61 29.29 -40.08
C LEU A 652 13.78 28.87 -41.30
N TYR A 653 14.45 28.49 -42.39
CA TYR A 653 13.81 28.00 -43.61
C TYR A 653 13.03 26.71 -43.35
N GLU A 654 13.62 25.73 -42.65
CA GLU A 654 12.94 24.49 -42.25
C GLU A 654 11.70 24.73 -41.38
N ARG A 655 11.74 25.76 -40.53
CA ARG A 655 10.61 26.17 -39.68
C ARG A 655 9.51 26.91 -40.43
N ARG A 656 9.68 27.13 -41.73
CA ARG A 656 8.78 27.92 -42.58
C ARG A 656 8.70 29.40 -42.18
N GLU A 657 9.71 29.90 -41.48
CA GLU A 657 9.85 31.33 -41.16
C GLU A 657 10.59 32.03 -42.31
N PHE A 658 10.05 31.88 -43.52
CA PHE A 658 10.73 32.22 -44.78
C PHE A 658 11.19 33.68 -44.85
N ARG A 659 10.37 34.62 -44.37
CA ARG A 659 10.72 36.05 -44.31
C ARG A 659 11.98 36.33 -43.48
N GLN A 660 12.12 35.66 -42.33
CA GLN A 660 13.31 35.82 -41.49
C GLN A 660 14.51 35.08 -42.06
N ALA A 661 14.29 33.89 -42.63
CA ALA A 661 15.33 33.13 -43.31
C ALA A 661 15.95 33.95 -44.47
N ALA A 662 15.11 34.62 -45.26
CA ALA A 662 15.56 35.46 -46.36
C ALA A 662 16.48 36.61 -45.89
N ALA A 663 16.08 37.33 -44.84
CA ALA A 663 16.90 38.39 -44.25
C ALA A 663 18.25 37.87 -43.73
N VAL A 664 18.27 36.67 -43.12
CA VAL A 664 19.51 36.03 -42.64
C VAL A 664 20.39 35.59 -43.80
N PHE A 665 19.82 35.04 -44.88
CA PHE A 665 20.59 34.66 -46.07
C PHE A 665 21.17 35.86 -46.81
N MET A 666 20.47 37.00 -46.83
CA MET A 666 20.99 38.27 -47.35
C MET A 666 22.21 38.73 -46.55
N GLU A 667 22.12 38.71 -45.21
CA GLU A 667 23.26 39.05 -44.33
C GLU A 667 24.42 38.06 -44.49
N ALA A 668 24.13 36.78 -44.76
CA ALA A 668 25.11 35.74 -45.05
C ALA A 668 25.68 35.78 -46.49
N LYS A 669 25.27 36.77 -47.32
CA LYS A 669 25.66 36.91 -48.74
C LYS A 669 25.32 35.68 -49.60
N ARG A 670 24.25 34.96 -49.28
CA ARG A 670 23.76 33.79 -50.04
C ARG A 670 22.49 34.16 -50.83
N ILE A 671 22.66 34.86 -51.95
CA ILE A 671 21.56 35.45 -52.74
C ILE A 671 20.57 34.37 -53.21
N ASN A 672 21.04 33.25 -53.78
CA ASN A 672 20.17 32.17 -54.27
C ASN A 672 19.24 31.60 -53.18
N LYS A 673 19.75 31.40 -51.95
CA LYS A 673 18.93 30.92 -50.83
C LYS A 673 17.94 31.99 -50.35
N ALA A 674 18.33 33.27 -50.40
CA ALA A 674 17.44 34.38 -50.09
C ALA A 674 16.28 34.47 -51.10
N MET A 675 16.54 34.32 -52.40
CA MET A 675 15.52 34.28 -53.45
C MET A 675 14.52 33.14 -53.21
N MET A 676 15.00 31.91 -52.97
CA MET A 676 14.12 30.77 -52.64
C MET A 676 13.26 31.02 -51.40
N ALA A 677 13.79 31.76 -50.41
CA ALA A 677 13.04 32.13 -49.21
C ALA A 677 11.99 33.21 -49.48
N HIS A 678 12.30 34.25 -50.27
CA HIS A 678 11.33 35.28 -50.66
C HIS A 678 10.21 34.72 -51.55
N GLU A 679 10.53 33.78 -52.44
CA GLU A 679 9.54 33.04 -53.26
C GLU A 679 8.53 32.32 -52.35
N LYS A 680 9.02 31.52 -51.39
CA LYS A 680 8.14 30.82 -50.43
C LYS A 680 7.42 31.74 -49.45
N ALA A 681 7.95 32.93 -49.18
CA ALA A 681 7.29 33.95 -48.38
C ALA A 681 6.18 34.71 -49.14
N LEU A 682 6.11 34.57 -50.47
CA LEU A 682 5.26 35.37 -51.36
C LEU A 682 5.51 36.88 -51.26
N GLU A 683 6.77 37.24 -51.02
CA GLU A 683 7.29 38.62 -51.10
C GLU A 683 7.82 38.88 -52.50
N TRP A 684 6.91 38.87 -53.46
CA TRP A 684 7.24 38.93 -54.88
C TRP A 684 8.07 40.17 -55.25
N GLN A 685 7.86 41.31 -54.57
CA GLN A 685 8.63 42.53 -54.83
C GLN A 685 10.11 42.34 -54.53
N GLU A 686 10.44 41.78 -53.36
CA GLU A 686 11.83 41.51 -52.94
C GLU A 686 12.45 40.40 -53.79
N LEU A 687 11.66 39.39 -54.16
CA LEU A 687 12.11 38.32 -55.05
C LEU A 687 12.52 38.87 -56.42
N PHE A 688 11.67 39.68 -57.06
CA PHE A 688 11.95 40.21 -58.39
C PHE A 688 13.02 41.30 -58.36
N ASP A 689 13.16 42.06 -57.26
CA ASP A 689 14.30 42.97 -57.09
C ASP A 689 15.64 42.20 -57.08
N LEU A 690 15.71 41.12 -56.29
CA LEU A 690 16.89 40.26 -56.28
C LEU A 690 17.13 39.54 -57.62
N ALA A 691 16.07 39.03 -58.24
CA ALA A 691 16.18 38.35 -59.54
C ALA A 691 16.66 39.29 -60.66
N MET A 692 16.33 40.58 -60.59
CA MET A 692 16.78 41.57 -61.57
C MET A 692 18.21 42.07 -61.31
N LEU A 693 18.70 41.93 -60.08
CA LEU A 693 20.07 42.26 -59.69
C LEU A 693 21.06 41.11 -59.91
N ASP A 694 20.55 39.88 -60.06
CA ASP A 694 21.35 38.68 -60.25
C ASP A 694 21.71 38.50 -61.73
N ASP A 695 23.02 38.53 -62.04
CA ASP A 695 23.53 38.42 -63.43
C ASP A 695 23.24 37.03 -64.05
N ASP A 696 22.89 36.03 -63.24
CA ASP A 696 22.64 34.64 -63.66
C ASP A 696 21.16 34.36 -64.06
N THR A 697 20.23 35.33 -63.89
CA THR A 697 18.80 35.13 -64.18
C THR A 697 18.40 35.71 -65.54
N ASP A 698 18.01 34.85 -66.48
CA ASP A 698 17.59 35.24 -67.84
C ASP A 698 16.13 35.74 -67.90
N GLU A 699 15.75 36.49 -68.96
CA GLU A 699 14.38 37.04 -69.11
C GLU A 699 13.29 35.93 -69.14
N ASP A 700 13.60 34.76 -69.70
CA ASP A 700 12.69 33.61 -69.71
C ASP A 700 12.44 33.05 -68.30
N ASP A 701 13.45 33.09 -67.42
CA ASP A 701 13.32 32.65 -66.03
C ASP A 701 12.46 33.62 -65.20
N ILE A 702 12.54 34.91 -65.50
CA ILE A 702 11.70 35.95 -64.90
C ILE A 702 10.23 35.75 -65.30
N VAL A 703 9.96 35.46 -66.58
CA VAL A 703 8.60 35.18 -67.07
C VAL A 703 8.05 33.92 -66.40
N ALA A 704 8.84 32.84 -66.33
CA ALA A 704 8.45 31.59 -65.67
C ALA A 704 8.20 31.79 -64.17
N MET A 705 9.04 32.58 -63.49
CA MET A 705 8.85 32.98 -62.10
C MET A 705 7.54 33.79 -61.92
N GLY A 706 7.25 34.70 -62.86
CA GLY A 706 6.02 35.49 -62.91
C GLY A 706 4.77 34.63 -62.88
N TYR A 707 4.68 33.60 -63.73
CA TYR A 707 3.55 32.67 -63.73
C TYR A 707 3.44 31.86 -62.42
N ARG A 708 4.57 31.31 -61.91
CA ARG A 708 4.58 30.55 -60.65
C ARG A 708 4.08 31.38 -59.47
N ILE A 709 4.62 32.59 -59.32
CA ILE A 709 4.24 33.50 -58.24
C ILE A 709 2.79 33.97 -58.38
N ALA A 710 2.35 34.27 -59.61
CA ALA A 710 0.96 34.65 -59.85
C ALA A 710 -0.03 33.55 -59.48
N GLU A 711 0.29 32.29 -59.82
CA GLU A 711 -0.51 31.12 -59.41
C GLU A 711 -0.54 30.96 -57.89
N GLU A 712 0.60 31.04 -57.21
CA GLU A 712 0.66 30.94 -55.75
C GLU A 712 -0.09 32.10 -55.06
N LEU A 713 0.01 33.34 -55.58
CA LEU A 713 -0.73 34.50 -55.09
C LEU A 713 -2.25 34.34 -55.30
N ALA A 714 -2.67 33.85 -56.46
CA ALA A 714 -4.08 33.55 -56.76
C ALA A 714 -4.63 32.48 -55.81
N SER A 715 -3.86 31.44 -55.49
CA SER A 715 -4.23 30.41 -54.52
C SER A 715 -4.49 30.99 -53.10
N LYS A 716 -3.83 32.10 -52.77
CA LYS A 716 -4.01 32.83 -51.50
C LYS A 716 -5.06 33.94 -51.56
N LYS A 717 -5.85 33.98 -52.64
CA LYS A 717 -6.86 35.01 -52.92
C LYS A 717 -6.30 36.44 -53.07
N ARG A 718 -4.98 36.60 -53.33
CA ARG A 718 -4.32 37.89 -53.59
C ARG A 718 -4.37 38.22 -55.10
N TYR A 719 -5.57 38.17 -55.67
CA TYR A 719 -5.80 38.28 -57.12
C TYR A 719 -5.29 39.59 -57.73
N GLY A 720 -5.42 40.71 -57.02
CA GLY A 720 -4.92 42.00 -57.49
C GLY A 720 -3.39 42.06 -57.61
N GLU A 721 -2.67 41.36 -56.74
CA GLU A 721 -1.20 41.28 -56.81
C GLU A 721 -0.75 40.26 -57.86
N ALA A 722 -1.44 39.12 -57.96
CA ALA A 722 -1.20 38.14 -59.02
C ALA A 722 -1.33 38.77 -60.41
N ALA A 723 -2.38 39.57 -60.62
CA ALA A 723 -2.57 40.30 -61.87
C ALA A 723 -1.46 41.33 -62.14
N ARG A 724 -0.95 42.03 -61.11
CA ARG A 724 0.18 42.94 -61.27
C ARG A 724 1.46 42.21 -61.67
N VAL A 725 1.76 41.08 -61.03
CA VAL A 725 2.92 40.24 -61.39
C VAL A 725 2.84 39.78 -62.85
N LEU A 726 1.66 39.33 -63.30
CA LEU A 726 1.43 38.91 -64.68
C LEU A 726 1.56 40.05 -65.68
N LEU A 727 1.16 41.28 -65.32
CA LEU A 727 1.29 42.45 -66.18
C LEU A 727 2.73 42.96 -66.27
N ASP A 728 3.40 43.06 -65.12
CA ASP A 728 4.71 43.72 -65.02
C ASP A 728 5.85 42.80 -65.49
N TYR A 729 5.80 41.51 -65.16
CA TYR A 729 6.87 40.55 -65.45
C TYR A 729 6.54 39.60 -66.60
N SER A 730 5.37 38.94 -66.57
CA SER A 730 4.98 37.99 -67.63
C SER A 730 4.41 38.66 -68.89
N LYS A 731 4.02 39.95 -68.80
CA LYS A 731 3.38 40.74 -69.86
C LYS A 731 2.12 40.08 -70.46
N ASP A 732 1.46 39.20 -69.71
CA ASP A 732 0.26 38.45 -70.15
C ASP A 732 -1.02 39.13 -69.66
N ILE A 733 -1.61 39.93 -70.55
CA ILE A 733 -2.80 40.73 -70.25
C ILE A 733 -4.04 39.84 -70.06
N ARG A 734 -4.14 38.72 -70.78
CA ARG A 734 -5.33 37.86 -70.75
C ARG A 734 -5.41 37.16 -69.40
N GLU A 735 -4.33 36.55 -68.95
CA GLU A 735 -4.29 35.87 -67.66
C GLU A 735 -4.37 36.86 -66.49
N ALA A 736 -3.80 38.06 -66.62
CA ALA A 736 -3.99 39.12 -65.62
C ALA A 736 -5.47 39.54 -65.48
N VAL A 737 -6.20 39.65 -66.59
CA VAL A 737 -7.64 39.94 -66.58
C VAL A 737 -8.42 38.79 -65.94
N ILE A 738 -8.12 37.53 -66.27
CA ILE A 738 -8.76 36.36 -65.66
C ILE A 738 -8.54 36.34 -64.14
N ALA A 739 -7.32 36.59 -63.68
CA ALA A 739 -7.00 36.66 -62.25
C ALA A 739 -7.83 37.75 -61.54
N LEU A 740 -7.98 38.95 -62.13
CA LEU A 740 -8.81 40.02 -61.55
C LEU A 740 -10.30 39.66 -61.49
N LEU A 741 -10.81 38.95 -62.49
CA LEU A 741 -12.21 38.52 -62.53
C LEU A 741 -12.50 37.47 -61.45
N GLN A 742 -11.58 36.53 -61.21
CA GLN A 742 -11.68 35.59 -60.09
C GLN A 742 -11.76 36.28 -58.72
N GLY A 743 -11.16 37.48 -58.60
CA GLY A 743 -11.25 38.33 -57.41
C GLY A 743 -12.43 39.30 -57.36
N ASN A 744 -13.39 39.22 -58.28
CA ASN A 744 -14.49 40.19 -58.44
C ASN A 744 -14.02 41.66 -58.65
N LEU A 745 -12.80 41.87 -59.17
CA LEU A 745 -12.22 43.20 -59.43
C LEU A 745 -12.50 43.69 -60.86
N PHE A 746 -13.77 43.64 -61.27
CA PHE A 746 -14.23 43.96 -62.63
C PHE A 746 -13.87 45.37 -63.10
N SER A 747 -13.85 46.35 -62.20
CA SER A 747 -13.46 47.73 -62.54
C SER A 747 -12.02 47.81 -63.03
N GLU A 748 -11.10 47.10 -62.38
CA GLU A 748 -9.69 47.08 -62.76
C GLU A 748 -9.46 46.25 -64.03
N ALA A 749 -10.14 45.11 -64.17
CA ALA A 749 -10.12 44.31 -65.39
C ALA A 749 -10.55 45.12 -66.63
N ARG A 750 -11.66 45.89 -66.52
CA ARG A 750 -12.12 46.79 -67.59
C ARG A 750 -11.14 47.91 -67.89
N ARG A 751 -10.50 48.48 -66.86
CA ARG A 751 -9.48 49.52 -67.02
C ARG A 751 -8.29 48.99 -67.82
N ILE A 752 -7.79 47.79 -67.48
CA ILE A 752 -6.66 47.14 -68.14
C ILE A 752 -6.98 46.80 -69.61
N ILE A 753 -8.18 46.27 -69.89
CA ILE A 753 -8.64 46.02 -71.26
C ILE A 753 -8.66 47.30 -72.08
N ARG A 754 -9.18 48.40 -71.51
CA ARG A 754 -9.25 49.69 -72.20
C ARG A 754 -7.88 50.31 -72.40
N LEU A 755 -6.99 50.17 -71.41
CA LEU A 755 -5.63 50.69 -71.44
C LEU A 755 -4.77 50.01 -72.51
N ASN A 756 -4.91 48.69 -72.67
CA ASN A 756 -4.16 47.90 -73.64
C ASN A 756 -4.85 47.77 -75.01
N VAL A 757 -6.03 48.37 -75.19
CA VAL A 757 -6.78 48.41 -76.45
C VAL A 757 -7.16 47.01 -76.99
N ILE A 758 -7.61 46.10 -76.11
CA ILE A 758 -8.04 44.72 -76.47
C ILE A 758 -9.54 44.52 -76.17
N PRO A 759 -10.46 45.15 -76.93
CA PRO A 759 -11.89 45.12 -76.62
C PRO A 759 -12.52 43.73 -76.70
N GLU A 760 -11.93 42.80 -77.45
CA GLU A 760 -12.40 41.41 -77.62
C GLU A 760 -12.55 40.68 -76.27
N LEU A 761 -11.62 40.91 -75.34
CA LEU A 761 -11.64 40.31 -74.00
C LEU A 761 -12.85 40.74 -73.15
N LEU A 762 -13.49 41.87 -73.49
CA LEU A 762 -14.70 42.32 -72.79
C LEU A 762 -15.86 41.35 -73.06
N GLU A 763 -16.03 40.92 -74.30
CA GLU A 763 -17.10 40.00 -74.70
C GLU A 763 -16.75 38.55 -74.40
N GLU A 764 -15.49 38.15 -74.65
CA GLU A 764 -15.04 36.77 -74.49
C GLU A 764 -14.85 36.34 -73.03
N VAL A 765 -14.43 37.28 -72.16
CA VAL A 765 -14.00 36.94 -70.78
C VAL A 765 -14.86 37.66 -69.74
N ILE A 766 -15.08 38.97 -69.85
CA ILE A 766 -15.78 39.73 -68.80
C ILE A 766 -17.29 39.42 -68.76
N HIS A 767 -17.98 39.41 -69.91
CA HIS A 767 -19.41 39.11 -69.96
C HIS A 767 -19.76 37.75 -69.32
N PRO A 768 -19.19 36.60 -69.76
CA PRO A 768 -19.50 35.32 -69.14
C PRO A 768 -19.12 35.27 -67.65
N ALA A 769 -17.96 35.82 -67.27
CA ALA A 769 -17.52 35.85 -65.86
C ALA A 769 -18.47 36.67 -64.97
N SER A 770 -19.06 37.75 -65.49
CA SER A 770 -20.01 38.56 -64.72
C SER A 770 -21.33 37.85 -64.44
N LEU A 771 -21.80 37.01 -65.38
CA LEU A 771 -22.99 36.18 -65.19
C LEU A 771 -22.72 35.00 -64.26
N GLU A 772 -21.54 34.40 -64.36
CA GLU A 772 -21.08 33.33 -63.45
C GLU A 772 -20.99 33.85 -62.01
N SER A 773 -20.36 35.03 -61.80
CA SER A 773 -20.29 35.68 -60.49
C SER A 773 -21.68 36.01 -59.94
N ARG A 774 -22.62 36.48 -60.77
CA ARG A 774 -24.03 36.65 -60.37
C ARG A 774 -24.66 35.34 -59.91
N ALA A 775 -24.45 34.25 -60.65
CA ALA A 775 -25.02 32.95 -60.33
C ALA A 775 -24.48 32.42 -59.00
N GLN A 776 -23.17 32.58 -58.76
CA GLN A 776 -22.53 32.20 -57.49
C GLN A 776 -23.10 32.99 -56.30
N ILE A 777 -23.26 34.31 -56.44
CA ILE A 777 -23.86 35.14 -55.39
C ILE A 777 -25.31 34.71 -55.10
N ALA A 778 -26.09 34.38 -56.14
CA ALA A 778 -27.47 33.92 -55.96
C ALA A 778 -27.55 32.57 -55.23
N GLU A 779 -26.66 31.63 -55.55
CA GLU A 779 -26.54 30.35 -54.85
C GLU A 779 -26.15 30.55 -53.38
N ASP A 780 -25.15 31.38 -53.10
CA ASP A 780 -24.71 31.73 -51.74
C ASP A 780 -25.86 32.31 -50.91
N ILE A 781 -26.67 33.21 -51.49
CA ILE A 781 -27.86 33.77 -50.84
C ILE A 781 -28.91 32.69 -50.57
N GLY A 782 -29.11 31.76 -51.51
CA GLY A 782 -30.01 30.62 -51.34
C GLY A 782 -29.61 29.71 -50.17
N GLU A 783 -28.33 29.34 -50.09
CA GLU A 783 -27.77 28.55 -48.99
C GLU A 783 -27.92 29.26 -47.64
N MET A 784 -27.56 30.54 -47.58
CA MET A 784 -27.66 31.33 -46.35
C MET A 784 -29.13 31.46 -45.91
N ARG A 785 -30.06 31.58 -46.85
CA ARG A 785 -31.51 31.63 -46.57
C ARG A 785 -32.05 30.32 -46.01
N GLU A 786 -31.63 29.17 -46.54
CA GLU A 786 -32.02 27.88 -45.97
C GLU A 786 -31.41 27.67 -44.57
N GLN A 787 -30.14 28.06 -44.39
CA GLN A 787 -29.43 27.93 -43.12
C GLN A 787 -30.08 28.76 -42.01
N ILE A 788 -30.40 30.05 -42.25
CA ILE A 788 -30.99 30.90 -41.21
C ILE A 788 -32.39 30.40 -40.79
N ARG A 789 -33.22 29.93 -41.73
CA ARG A 789 -34.56 29.37 -41.44
C ARG A 789 -34.48 28.15 -40.54
N LYS A 790 -33.57 27.21 -40.84
CA LYS A 790 -33.35 26.01 -40.01
C LYS A 790 -32.85 26.37 -38.61
N GLN A 791 -31.94 27.35 -38.51
CA GLN A 791 -31.38 27.79 -37.23
C GLN A 791 -32.43 28.48 -36.35
N VAL A 792 -33.23 29.40 -36.89
CA VAL A 792 -34.34 30.04 -36.18
C VAL A 792 -35.32 28.99 -35.66
N SER A 793 -35.76 28.04 -36.51
CA SER A 793 -36.67 26.96 -36.11
C SER A 793 -36.10 26.13 -34.96
N ARG A 794 -34.82 25.76 -35.04
CA ARG A 794 -34.16 24.95 -34.00
C ARG A 794 -34.00 25.69 -32.68
N ILE A 795 -33.69 26.99 -32.72
CA ILE A 795 -33.60 27.83 -31.52
C ILE A 795 -34.98 27.94 -30.85
N ARG A 796 -36.06 28.09 -31.63
CA ARG A 796 -37.44 28.07 -31.09
C ARG A 796 -37.74 26.76 -30.35
N GLU A 797 -37.43 25.62 -30.96
CA GLU A 797 -37.61 24.30 -30.32
C GLU A 797 -36.82 24.17 -29.02
N LEU A 798 -35.57 24.61 -28.99
CA LEU A 798 -34.71 24.53 -27.80
C LEU A 798 -35.24 25.40 -26.66
N ARG A 799 -35.72 26.61 -26.98
CA ARG A 799 -36.29 27.53 -25.98
C ARG A 799 -37.59 26.99 -25.37
N VAL A 800 -38.45 26.35 -26.16
CA VAL A 800 -39.65 25.68 -25.66
C VAL A 800 -39.27 24.54 -24.71
N LYS A 801 -38.36 23.65 -25.13
CA LYS A 801 -37.92 22.51 -24.29
C LYS A 801 -37.25 22.95 -22.99
N LYS A 802 -36.50 24.06 -23.00
CA LYS A 802 -35.86 24.63 -21.81
C LYS A 802 -36.89 25.09 -20.76
N VAL A 803 -38.08 25.50 -21.19
CA VAL A 803 -39.18 25.91 -20.30
C VAL A 803 -40.00 24.71 -19.83
N GLU A 804 -40.27 23.74 -20.71
CA GLU A 804 -41.12 22.58 -20.40
C GLU A 804 -40.42 21.54 -19.50
N GLU A 805 -39.13 21.30 -19.66
CA GLU A 805 -38.40 20.23 -18.95
C GLU A 805 -37.01 20.71 -18.43
N PRO A 806 -36.95 21.59 -17.43
CA PRO A 806 -35.68 22.17 -16.96
C PRO A 806 -34.69 21.12 -16.40
N ASP A 807 -35.16 20.11 -15.66
CA ASP A 807 -34.31 19.11 -15.02
C ASP A 807 -33.75 18.06 -16.01
N ALA A 808 -34.53 17.71 -17.04
CA ALA A 808 -34.08 16.84 -18.14
C ALA A 808 -33.13 17.56 -19.10
N PHE A 809 -33.30 18.88 -19.27
CA PHE A 809 -32.47 19.72 -20.13
C PHE A 809 -31.04 19.92 -19.60
N TYR A 810 -30.86 20.04 -18.27
CA TYR A 810 -29.54 20.16 -17.63
C TYR A 810 -28.98 18.84 -17.08
N GLY A 811 -29.76 17.74 -17.13
CA GLY A 811 -29.29 16.39 -16.84
C GLY A 811 -28.97 16.13 -15.36
N LEU A 812 -29.87 16.52 -14.46
CA LEU A 812 -29.70 16.43 -13.00
C LEU A 812 -30.45 15.26 -12.33
N GLU A 813 -30.95 14.27 -13.06
CA GLU A 813 -31.34 12.98 -12.46
C GLU A 813 -30.20 11.95 -12.59
N ASP A 814 -29.68 11.55 -11.42
CA ASP A 814 -28.81 10.38 -11.25
C ASP A 814 -29.46 9.13 -11.85
N ASN A 815 -28.73 8.41 -12.71
CA ASN A 815 -28.78 6.95 -12.58
C ASN A 815 -27.55 6.23 -13.11
N ALA A 816 -27.10 5.34 -12.24
CA ALA A 816 -26.33 4.17 -12.54
C ALA A 816 -27.01 3.31 -13.62
N ALA A 817 -26.21 2.40 -14.18
CA ALA A 817 -26.54 1.35 -15.14
C ALA A 817 -26.48 1.75 -16.63
N LEU A 818 -25.35 1.35 -17.21
CA LEU A 818 -25.24 0.68 -18.51
C LEU A 818 -26.55 0.11 -19.06
N HIS A 819 -26.70 0.23 -20.40
CA HIS A 819 -27.66 -0.38 -21.35
C HIS A 819 -28.48 0.72 -22.06
N ASN A 820 -28.34 1.02 -23.35
CA ASN A 820 -28.19 0.12 -24.50
C ASN A 820 -27.28 0.70 -25.58
N VAL A 821 -26.35 -0.15 -26.01
CA VAL A 821 -25.69 -0.06 -27.31
C VAL A 821 -26.68 -0.62 -28.32
N ASP A 822 -27.18 0.22 -29.23
CA ASP A 822 -27.76 -0.24 -30.49
C ASP A 822 -26.84 0.13 -31.65
N VAL A 823 -26.15 -0.91 -32.09
CA VAL A 823 -25.91 -1.31 -33.49
C VAL A 823 -25.72 -0.18 -34.50
N MET A 824 -24.47 0.01 -34.91
CA MET A 824 -24.22 0.13 -36.35
C MET A 824 -23.08 -0.83 -36.71
N THR A 825 -23.50 -1.96 -37.27
CA THR A 825 -22.69 -2.86 -38.08
C THR A 825 -22.06 -2.09 -39.23
N ASP A 826 -20.74 -2.15 -39.35
CA ASP A 826 -20.16 -2.54 -40.63
C ASP A 826 -18.78 -3.20 -40.47
N VAL A 827 -18.75 -4.40 -41.03
CA VAL A 827 -17.67 -5.36 -41.22
C VAL A 827 -16.69 -4.75 -42.24
N SER A 828 -15.37 -4.66 -42.03
CA SER A 828 -14.42 -5.76 -42.20
C SER A 828 -12.98 -5.31 -41.88
N MET A 829 -12.27 -6.20 -41.19
CA MET A 829 -10.85 -6.22 -40.75
C MET A 829 -9.81 -6.25 -41.90
N PRO A 830 -8.46 -6.33 -41.69
CA PRO A 830 -7.65 -6.45 -40.43
C PRO A 830 -6.32 -5.63 -40.36
N ALA A 831 -5.78 -5.42 -39.14
CA ALA A 831 -4.43 -5.89 -38.72
C ALA A 831 -4.01 -5.38 -37.31
N THR A 832 -4.04 -6.32 -36.34
CA THR A 832 -3.07 -6.62 -35.24
C THR A 832 -2.45 -5.52 -34.37
N ALA A 833 -2.14 -5.68 -33.07
CA ALA A 833 -2.47 -6.60 -31.96
C ALA A 833 -1.64 -6.08 -30.76
N PHE A 834 -2.18 -6.03 -29.52
CA PHE A 834 -1.55 -6.48 -28.25
C PHE A 834 -2.36 -6.03 -26.98
N THR A 835 -2.88 -7.03 -26.26
CA THR A 835 -3.11 -7.21 -24.78
C THR A 835 -3.67 -6.04 -23.95
N ARG A 836 -4.82 -6.06 -23.24
CA ARG A 836 -5.53 -7.02 -22.35
C ARG A 836 -4.88 -7.25 -20.96
N TYR A 837 -5.17 -6.39 -19.96
CA TYR A 837 -5.90 -6.69 -18.71
C TYR A 837 -5.96 -5.45 -17.77
N THR A 838 -6.85 -5.50 -16.77
CA THR A 838 -7.74 -4.44 -16.27
C THR A 838 -7.41 -3.84 -14.89
N VAL A 839 -7.58 -2.51 -14.77
CA VAL A 839 -8.24 -1.62 -13.75
C VAL A 839 -8.38 -2.16 -12.30
N ALA A 840 -8.15 -1.45 -11.17
CA ALA A 840 -8.26 -0.04 -10.73
C ALA A 840 -7.75 0.08 -9.24
N PRO A 841 -7.91 1.17 -8.45
CA PRO A 841 -8.04 2.62 -8.69
C PRO A 841 -7.14 3.48 -7.73
N THR A 842 -7.37 4.81 -7.67
CA THR A 842 -7.02 5.80 -6.61
C THR A 842 -5.94 6.87 -6.88
N THR A 843 -6.43 8.01 -7.39
CA THR A 843 -6.35 9.37 -6.79
C THR A 843 -5.09 9.83 -6.04
N ALA A 844 -4.36 10.81 -6.59
CA ALA A 844 -4.09 12.11 -5.96
C ALA A 844 -3.19 13.05 -6.80
N SER A 845 -3.74 14.23 -7.07
CA SER A 845 -3.11 15.54 -7.29
C SER A 845 -1.80 15.67 -8.08
N ARG A 846 -1.87 16.41 -9.20
CA ARG A 846 -1.21 17.73 -9.26
C ARG A 846 -1.83 18.61 -10.34
N SER A 847 -2.66 19.53 -9.85
CA SER A 847 -2.81 20.87 -10.39
C SER A 847 -1.43 21.47 -10.64
N SER A 848 -1.05 21.63 -11.91
CA SER A 848 -0.55 22.90 -12.47
C SER A 848 -0.35 22.68 -13.97
N ARG A 849 -0.75 23.66 -14.78
CA ARG A 849 -0.73 23.67 -16.26
C ARG A 849 -1.85 22.86 -16.91
N ARG A 850 -3.07 23.41 -16.83
CA ARG A 850 -4.08 23.24 -17.90
C ARG A 850 -3.43 23.68 -19.21
N THR A 851 -2.97 22.72 -19.99
CA THR A 851 -2.35 22.97 -21.29
C THR A 851 -3.42 23.45 -22.25
N SER A 852 -3.04 24.34 -23.17
CA SER A 852 -3.86 24.86 -24.28
C SER A 852 -4.61 23.77 -25.06
N ARG A 853 -4.11 22.52 -25.00
CA ARG A 853 -4.76 21.31 -25.56
C ARG A 853 -6.08 20.94 -24.86
N SER A 854 -6.21 21.08 -23.55
CA SER A 854 -7.47 20.79 -22.83
C SER A 854 -8.53 21.86 -23.11
N LYS A 855 -8.11 23.14 -23.14
CA LYS A 855 -8.97 24.27 -23.54
C LYS A 855 -9.42 24.13 -25.00
N ARG A 856 -8.50 23.84 -25.94
CA ARG A 856 -8.84 23.54 -27.35
C ARG A 856 -9.75 22.33 -27.51
N LYS A 857 -9.61 21.29 -26.69
CA LYS A 857 -10.48 20.10 -26.76
C LYS A 857 -11.90 20.41 -26.28
N MET A 858 -12.05 21.31 -25.30
CA MET A 858 -13.34 21.79 -24.81
C MET A 858 -13.96 22.78 -25.81
N GLU A 859 -13.20 23.73 -26.35
CA GLU A 859 -13.61 24.63 -27.44
C GLU A 859 -14.03 23.86 -28.70
N ARG A 860 -13.34 22.75 -29.02
CA ARG A 860 -13.74 21.84 -30.11
C ARG A 860 -15.03 21.06 -29.81
N LYS A 861 -15.34 20.78 -28.53
CA LYS A 861 -16.60 20.15 -28.14
C LYS A 861 -17.77 21.14 -28.23
N VAL A 862 -17.58 22.38 -27.77
CA VAL A 862 -18.54 23.49 -27.96
C VAL A 862 -18.75 23.78 -29.44
N GLY A 863 -17.68 23.75 -30.24
CA GLY A 863 -17.73 23.91 -31.70
C GLY A 863 -18.29 22.72 -32.48
N SER A 864 -18.58 21.58 -31.82
CA SER A 864 -19.09 20.37 -32.46
C SER A 864 -20.63 20.33 -32.52
N GLY A 865 -21.33 21.24 -31.84
CA GLY A 865 -22.77 21.49 -31.99
C GLY A 865 -23.66 20.24 -32.01
N ARG A 866 -23.37 19.24 -31.15
CA ARG A 866 -24.11 17.97 -31.17
C ARG A 866 -25.54 18.20 -30.67
N LYS A 867 -26.54 17.79 -31.46
CA LYS A 867 -27.96 17.90 -31.13
C LYS A 867 -28.26 17.28 -29.75
N GLY A 868 -28.91 18.04 -28.87
CA GLY A 868 -29.26 17.64 -27.50
C GLY A 868 -28.21 17.92 -26.43
N THR A 869 -27.19 18.74 -26.72
CA THR A 869 -26.17 19.13 -25.72
C THR A 869 -26.46 20.51 -25.13
N VAL A 870 -26.01 20.73 -23.90
CA VAL A 870 -26.20 22.00 -23.15
C VAL A 870 -25.62 23.22 -23.90
N ASP A 871 -24.61 23.01 -24.75
CA ASP A 871 -23.95 24.07 -25.53
C ASP A 871 -24.56 24.28 -26.95
N GLU A 872 -25.64 23.56 -27.31
CA GLU A 872 -26.25 23.62 -28.65
C GLU A 872 -26.78 25.03 -29.00
N GLU A 873 -27.40 25.72 -28.04
CA GLU A 873 -27.90 27.08 -28.25
C GLU A 873 -26.74 28.08 -28.49
N GLU A 874 -25.65 28.01 -27.71
CA GLU A 874 -24.47 28.88 -27.90
C GLU A 874 -23.83 28.66 -29.29
N TYR A 875 -23.75 27.41 -29.73
CA TYR A 875 -23.24 27.07 -31.06
C TYR A 875 -24.11 27.67 -32.18
N LEU A 876 -25.43 27.56 -32.07
CA LEU A 876 -26.37 28.13 -33.05
C LEU A 876 -26.25 29.66 -33.11
N LEU A 877 -26.14 30.34 -31.96
CA LEU A 877 -25.93 31.79 -31.92
C LEU A 877 -24.64 32.21 -32.64
N ARG A 878 -23.51 31.53 -32.37
CA ARG A 878 -22.23 31.81 -33.07
C ARG A 878 -22.32 31.52 -34.57
N SER A 879 -23.10 30.51 -34.96
CA SER A 879 -23.34 30.16 -36.36
C SER A 879 -24.12 31.25 -37.09
N VAL A 880 -25.14 31.84 -36.45
CA VAL A 880 -25.89 32.98 -36.99
C VAL A 880 -25.00 34.21 -37.12
N SER A 881 -24.14 34.52 -36.14
CA SER A 881 -23.19 35.64 -36.26
C SER A 881 -22.25 35.48 -37.45
N LYS A 882 -21.69 34.27 -37.66
CA LYS A 882 -20.85 33.98 -38.85
C LYS A 882 -21.61 34.09 -40.17
N LEU A 883 -22.90 33.74 -40.17
CA LEU A 883 -23.75 33.87 -41.35
C LEU A 883 -23.98 35.36 -41.69
N VAL A 884 -24.12 36.24 -40.70
CA VAL A 884 -24.16 37.70 -40.92
C VAL A 884 -22.85 38.19 -41.54
N ASP A 885 -21.69 37.75 -41.06
CA ASP A 885 -20.39 38.14 -41.64
C ASP A 885 -20.22 37.64 -43.09
N ARG A 886 -20.65 36.40 -43.39
CA ARG A 886 -20.67 35.86 -44.76
C ARG A 886 -21.57 36.71 -45.65
N PHE A 887 -22.78 37.05 -45.18
CA PHE A 887 -23.71 37.89 -45.92
C PHE A 887 -23.14 39.28 -46.21
N LEU A 888 -22.47 39.93 -45.26
CA LEU A 888 -21.82 41.23 -45.48
C LEU A 888 -20.71 41.15 -46.55
N THR A 889 -19.98 40.02 -46.61
CA THR A 889 -18.98 39.77 -47.66
C THR A 889 -19.64 39.62 -49.03
N THR A 890 -20.66 38.77 -49.13
CA THR A 890 -21.46 38.57 -50.35
C THR A 890 -22.14 39.86 -50.82
N GLN A 891 -22.60 40.70 -49.87
CA GLN A 891 -23.15 42.02 -50.16
C GLN A 891 -22.09 42.97 -50.74
N GLY A 892 -20.85 42.91 -50.25
CA GLY A 892 -19.71 43.63 -50.82
C GLY A 892 -19.34 43.16 -52.23
N GLU A 893 -19.43 41.87 -52.50
CA GLU A 893 -19.23 41.29 -53.84
C GLU A 893 -20.34 41.74 -54.81
N ALA A 894 -21.60 41.70 -54.37
CA ALA A 894 -22.73 42.22 -55.13
C ALA A 894 -22.56 43.71 -55.46
N ARG A 895 -22.10 44.52 -54.49
CA ARG A 895 -21.78 45.95 -54.69
C ARG A 895 -20.76 46.16 -55.80
N ASN A 896 -19.73 45.32 -55.87
CA ASN A 896 -18.69 45.43 -56.89
C ASN A 896 -19.18 44.98 -58.27
N LEU A 897 -20.09 44.01 -58.34
CA LEU A 897 -20.60 43.44 -59.59
C LEU A 897 -21.74 44.27 -60.22
N LEU A 898 -22.69 44.78 -59.43
CA LEU A 898 -23.91 45.44 -59.91
C LEU A 898 -23.66 46.57 -60.93
N PRO A 899 -22.72 47.51 -60.72
CA PRO A 899 -22.46 48.59 -61.69
C PRO A 899 -22.06 48.08 -63.08
N HIS A 900 -21.48 46.88 -63.16
CA HIS A 900 -21.04 46.26 -64.41
C HIS A 900 -22.19 45.56 -65.12
N LEU A 901 -23.02 44.81 -64.41
CA LEU A 901 -24.20 44.15 -64.97
C LEU A 901 -25.15 45.16 -65.66
N PHE A 902 -25.34 46.34 -65.09
CA PHE A 902 -26.22 47.38 -65.68
C PHE A 902 -25.64 48.08 -66.92
N GLN A 903 -24.34 47.92 -67.20
CA GLN A 903 -23.63 48.54 -68.33
C GLN A 903 -23.40 47.60 -69.52
N PHE A 904 -23.59 46.29 -69.35
CA PHE A 904 -23.40 45.29 -70.41
C PHE A 904 -24.67 45.11 -71.26
N THR A 905 -25.06 43.87 -71.55
CA THR A 905 -26.23 43.58 -72.40
C THR A 905 -27.54 43.61 -71.62
N GLU A 906 -28.66 43.61 -72.34
CA GLU A 906 -30.01 43.61 -71.76
C GLU A 906 -30.23 42.44 -70.78
N LYS A 907 -29.73 41.25 -71.14
CA LYS A 907 -29.70 40.07 -70.26
C LYS A 907 -28.97 40.33 -68.94
N HIS A 908 -27.81 41.00 -68.98
CA HIS A 908 -27.06 41.30 -67.76
C HIS A 908 -27.79 42.32 -66.88
N ARG A 909 -28.48 43.29 -67.50
CA ARG A 909 -29.31 44.25 -66.78
C ARG A 909 -30.47 43.57 -66.06
N GLU A 910 -31.16 42.62 -66.71
CA GLU A 910 -32.23 41.83 -66.08
C GLU A 910 -31.70 41.02 -64.88
N GLU A 911 -30.57 40.34 -65.04
CA GLU A 911 -29.91 39.58 -63.98
C GLU A 911 -29.43 40.48 -62.83
N GLY A 912 -28.97 41.70 -63.12
CA GLY A 912 -28.60 42.70 -62.12
C GLY A 912 -29.79 43.21 -61.30
N LEU A 913 -30.94 43.41 -61.94
CA LEU A 913 -32.20 43.76 -61.24
C LEU A 913 -32.68 42.61 -60.34
N ALA A 914 -32.58 41.37 -60.82
CA ALA A 914 -32.93 40.19 -60.03
C ALA A 914 -32.00 40.05 -58.81
N LEU A 915 -30.69 40.19 -59.01
CA LEU A 915 -29.69 40.10 -57.94
C LEU A 915 -29.91 41.15 -56.85
N GLN A 916 -30.14 42.41 -57.23
CA GLN A 916 -30.41 43.49 -56.27
C GLN A 916 -31.68 43.21 -55.43
N ARG A 917 -32.71 42.62 -56.05
CA ARG A 917 -33.93 42.21 -55.34
C ARG A 917 -33.67 41.06 -54.37
N GLU A 918 -33.02 39.99 -54.83
CA GLU A 918 -32.77 38.78 -54.04
C GLU A 918 -31.92 39.06 -52.79
N VAL A 919 -30.82 39.80 -52.95
CA VAL A 919 -29.94 40.22 -51.85
C VAL A 919 -30.70 41.16 -50.89
N GLY A 920 -31.53 42.06 -51.44
CA GLY A 920 -32.32 43.00 -50.64
C GLY A 920 -33.45 42.34 -49.82
N GLU A 921 -34.15 41.35 -50.39
CA GLU A 921 -35.14 40.54 -49.68
C GLU A 921 -34.49 39.72 -48.57
N PHE A 922 -33.33 39.12 -48.85
CA PHE A 922 -32.61 38.34 -47.84
C PHE A 922 -32.06 39.22 -46.70
N GLU A 923 -31.60 40.44 -47.00
CA GLU A 923 -31.17 41.42 -45.98
C GLU A 923 -32.29 41.69 -44.95
N ILE A 924 -33.53 41.84 -45.41
CA ILE A 924 -34.70 42.08 -44.56
C ILE A 924 -35.00 40.83 -43.71
N GLU A 925 -35.01 39.65 -44.34
CA GLU A 925 -35.24 38.37 -43.66
C GLU A 925 -34.19 38.10 -42.56
N LEU A 926 -32.91 38.34 -42.87
CA LEU A 926 -31.81 38.16 -41.93
C LEU A 926 -31.90 39.11 -40.74
N LYS A 927 -32.21 40.39 -40.98
CA LYS A 927 -32.40 41.38 -39.89
C LYS A 927 -33.54 40.96 -38.96
N ALA A 928 -34.68 40.55 -39.51
CA ALA A 928 -35.81 40.09 -38.72
C ALA A 928 -35.46 38.86 -37.86
N ALA A 929 -34.73 37.89 -38.44
CA ALA A 929 -34.29 36.70 -37.71
C ALA A 929 -33.31 37.02 -36.57
N VAL A 930 -32.37 37.95 -36.78
CA VAL A 930 -31.40 38.38 -35.74
C VAL A 930 -32.10 39.10 -34.60
N GLU A 931 -33.07 39.98 -34.89
CA GLU A 931 -33.88 40.64 -33.85
C GLU A 931 -34.68 39.64 -33.02
N GLU A 932 -35.30 38.64 -33.66
CA GLU A 932 -36.06 37.60 -32.98
C GLU A 932 -35.18 36.73 -32.06
N ILE A 933 -34.03 36.29 -32.55
CA ILE A 933 -33.14 35.40 -31.79
C ILE A 933 -32.58 36.10 -30.55
N TRP A 934 -32.24 37.40 -30.61
CA TRP A 934 -31.63 38.12 -29.49
C TRP A 934 -32.63 38.85 -28.57
N ALA A 935 -33.94 38.65 -28.71
CA ALA A 935 -34.94 39.19 -27.77
C ALA A 935 -34.87 38.52 -26.39
N ARG A 936 -34.84 39.30 -25.29
CA ARG A 936 -34.83 38.80 -23.90
C ARG A 936 -36.27 38.63 -23.35
N PRO A 937 -36.58 37.55 -22.59
CA PRO A 937 -37.88 37.39 -21.91
C PRO A 937 -37.99 38.26 -20.63
N GLU A 938 -39.16 38.85 -20.38
CA GLU A 938 -39.42 39.93 -19.39
C GLU A 938 -39.35 39.56 -17.87
N ASN A 939 -38.93 38.36 -17.46
CA ASN A 939 -39.20 37.87 -16.08
C ASN A 939 -37.99 37.44 -15.20
N GLU A 940 -36.75 37.88 -15.47
CA GLU A 940 -35.57 37.54 -14.65
C GLU A 940 -34.84 38.76 -14.05
N GLU A 941 -35.56 39.63 -13.33
CA GLU A 941 -34.95 40.56 -12.37
C GLU A 941 -35.37 40.19 -10.94
N SER A 942 -34.58 39.33 -10.29
CA SER A 942 -34.58 39.24 -8.83
C SER A 942 -33.15 39.08 -8.33
N GLU A 943 -32.53 40.21 -7.98
CA GLU A 943 -31.27 40.25 -7.24
C GLU A 943 -31.49 39.67 -5.83
N VAL A 944 -30.95 38.49 -5.57
CA VAL A 944 -30.84 37.92 -4.22
C VAL A 944 -29.40 38.06 -3.75
N ALA A 945 -29.20 38.84 -2.68
CA ALA A 945 -27.92 39.03 -2.00
C ALA A 945 -27.40 37.71 -1.39
N VAL A 946 -26.10 37.42 -1.53
CA VAL A 946 -25.46 36.19 -1.00
C VAL A 946 -24.39 36.55 0.04
N PRO A 947 -24.38 35.91 1.24
CA PRO A 947 -23.29 35.99 2.22
C PRO A 947 -22.13 35.02 1.91
N GLU A 948 -20.91 35.40 2.27
CA GLU A 948 -19.66 34.67 1.96
C GLU A 948 -19.51 33.31 2.68
N GLY A 949 -19.11 32.28 1.94
CA GLY A 949 -18.70 30.97 2.48
C GLY A 949 -18.42 29.92 1.40
N TRP A 950 -17.62 28.89 1.69
CA TRP A 950 -17.18 27.86 0.72
C TRP A 950 -18.32 27.15 -0.03
N ALA A 951 -19.51 27.01 0.57
CA ALA A 951 -20.73 26.52 -0.08
C ALA A 951 -21.27 27.47 -1.16
N ALA A 952 -21.11 28.79 -1.00
CA ALA A 952 -21.47 29.78 -2.00
C ALA A 952 -20.58 29.68 -3.25
N ARG A 953 -19.30 29.28 -3.11
CA ARG A 953 -18.42 29.07 -4.27
C ARG A 953 -18.83 27.88 -5.12
N ILE A 954 -19.34 26.80 -4.51
CA ILE A 954 -19.86 25.64 -5.25
C ILE A 954 -21.18 26.02 -5.95
N ALA A 955 -22.09 26.70 -5.24
CA ALA A 955 -23.31 27.24 -5.82
C ALA A 955 -23.06 28.30 -6.91
N GLU A 956 -21.98 29.08 -6.81
CA GLU A 956 -21.51 30.04 -7.82
C GLU A 956 -20.89 29.33 -9.03
N THR A 957 -20.23 28.17 -8.83
CA THR A 957 -19.75 27.32 -9.93
C THR A 957 -20.92 26.63 -10.65
N GLU A 958 -21.98 26.27 -9.92
CA GLU A 958 -23.23 25.72 -10.47
C GLU A 958 -24.10 26.78 -11.15
N LYS A 959 -24.21 28.00 -10.58
CA LYS A 959 -24.81 29.17 -11.26
C LYS A 959 -24.01 29.60 -12.49
N ALA A 960 -22.68 29.48 -12.48
CA ALA A 960 -21.84 29.76 -13.65
C ALA A 960 -22.03 28.76 -14.80
N LYS A 961 -22.63 27.58 -14.56
CA LYS A 961 -23.09 26.67 -15.62
C LYS A 961 -24.43 27.11 -16.23
N LEU A 962 -25.17 28.00 -15.58
CA LEU A 962 -26.50 28.51 -15.97
C LEU A 962 -26.45 29.92 -16.60
N VAL A 963 -25.27 30.38 -17.07
CA VAL A 963 -25.16 31.67 -17.78
C VAL A 963 -25.94 31.59 -19.09
N ASN A 964 -26.89 32.50 -19.28
CA ASN A 964 -27.71 32.58 -20.48
C ASN A 964 -26.80 32.71 -21.74
N PRO A 965 -26.91 31.82 -22.74
CA PRO A 965 -26.06 31.84 -23.93
C PRO A 965 -26.02 33.20 -24.67
N LEU A 966 -27.07 34.01 -24.52
CA LEU A 966 -27.16 35.35 -25.07
C LEU A 966 -26.12 36.34 -24.52
N ASP A 967 -25.64 36.14 -23.28
CA ASP A 967 -24.64 37.05 -22.69
C ASP A 967 -23.21 36.74 -23.17
N LYS A 968 -22.98 35.56 -23.75
CA LYS A 968 -21.67 35.14 -24.28
C LYS A 968 -21.47 35.49 -25.76
N VAL A 969 -22.55 35.60 -26.52
CA VAL A 969 -22.48 35.88 -27.97
C VAL A 969 -23.15 37.23 -28.23
N PRO A 970 -22.36 38.29 -28.54
CA PRO A 970 -22.93 39.59 -28.81
C PRO A 970 -23.80 39.55 -30.07
N LYS A 971 -24.87 40.35 -30.07
CA LYS A 971 -25.77 40.49 -31.22
C LYS A 971 -24.97 40.97 -32.44
N PRO A 972 -24.99 40.25 -33.57
CA PRO A 972 -24.30 40.67 -34.78
C PRO A 972 -24.98 41.90 -35.41
N ASP A 973 -24.19 42.85 -35.91
CA ASP A 973 -24.70 44.04 -36.59
C ASP A 973 -24.99 43.74 -38.07
N ALA A 974 -26.22 43.31 -38.36
CA ALA A 974 -26.70 43.10 -39.73
C ALA A 974 -26.97 44.42 -40.50
N GLY A 975 -26.68 45.59 -39.91
CA GLY A 975 -27.01 46.91 -40.45
C GLY A 975 -25.84 47.73 -41.00
N GLN A 976 -24.60 47.21 -41.00
CA GLN A 976 -23.40 47.98 -41.34
C GLN A 976 -23.17 48.24 -42.84
N GLY A 977 -23.90 47.59 -43.74
CA GLY A 977 -23.75 47.74 -45.20
C GLY A 977 -24.74 48.71 -45.84
N LYS A 978 -24.72 50.00 -45.49
CA LYS A 978 -25.78 50.95 -45.90
C LYS A 978 -25.75 51.42 -47.38
N ASP A 979 -24.81 50.97 -48.22
CA ASP A 979 -24.60 51.59 -49.54
C ASP A 979 -24.12 50.61 -50.65
N TRP A 980 -24.81 49.48 -50.80
CA TRP A 980 -24.50 48.45 -51.82
C TRP A 980 -25.43 48.45 -53.03
N ARG A 981 -26.62 49.10 -52.93
CA ARG A 981 -27.65 49.15 -53.97
C ARG A 981 -27.45 50.32 -54.92
N ILE A 982 -27.96 50.20 -56.15
CA ILE A 982 -28.06 51.30 -57.09
C ILE A 982 -29.51 51.82 -57.10
N ASN A 983 -29.72 52.90 -56.34
CA ASN A 983 -31.05 53.49 -56.08
C ASN A 983 -31.81 53.92 -57.35
N LEU A 984 -31.11 54.19 -58.47
CA LEU A 984 -31.76 54.55 -59.74
C LEU A 984 -32.79 53.51 -60.18
N TYR A 985 -32.52 52.23 -59.92
CA TYR A 985 -33.33 51.11 -60.40
C TYR A 985 -34.38 50.62 -59.39
N ASP A 986 -34.44 51.24 -58.20
CA ASP A 986 -35.46 51.00 -57.17
C ASP A 986 -36.57 52.07 -57.18
N MET A 987 -36.41 53.15 -57.94
CA MET A 987 -37.45 54.16 -58.15
C MET A 987 -38.51 53.63 -59.12
N LYS A 988 -39.63 53.14 -58.57
CA LYS A 988 -40.86 52.91 -59.33
C LYS A 988 -41.60 54.21 -59.60
#